data_AF-A0A969H9T1-F1
#
_entry.id   AF-A0A969H9T1-F1
#
_cell.length_a   1.000
_cell.length_b   1.000
_cell.length_c   1.000
_cell.angle_alpha   90.00
_cell.angle_beta   90.00
_cell.angle_gamma   90.00
#
_symmetry.space_group_name_H-M   'P 1'
#
loop_
_entity.id
_entity.type
_entity.pdbx_description
1 polymer ?
#
loop_
_entity_poly.entity_id
_entity_poly.type
_entity_poly.pdbx_seq_one_letter_code
_entity_poly.pdbx_strand_id
1 'polypeptide(L)'
;MLKKHVSQILAGVFIVIVGVGLFGLSACYPKEETIQFSYAFASDRSGAGDIFALDRAGQIINLTNHPGADWDPAWSFDGRTLAFTSQRSGDSDIWLLTLPTPDEETSAPRNLTNNPAWEYSPSWSPSGQSVVFVSERDGDAEIFVQHLEGDTAIQLTFNNEMDRLPVWSPDGKYIAFAAVRNGVEKIYRVRPDGTDEQVVTPGPLKGTSPAWSPDSERLAFIGWDEEDMPGIYVIGPDADDLQMLYPQGDSDRNGAWLGSLSWSADGQWLTFTSWQAGNHELYALSEEGGQPTRLTINEGWDDFLAINPKAVFTPPPPEQVVQAAPALKLPPKPDFATGANLADLGLAYLVNDMGLDWAKGYVNWGTVEPEQGDFQWVDPDNIVKAYGDQQLKILLRVHGVPAWARPADSALSHPPNDVADFAAFMTALVERYKGRIAAYEIWNEPNLDYEWGYQPPDPAAYAEMLKTAYTVIKKTDPEALVISGGLATTGEGSETAYGDLKFLQGMYDAGAKGYFDALGSHPYAYGRAPDETDPWGLSLARVVDQHEIMQQNGDGDTPIWITEAGWVLQNSWDLDEHETIGVTPEQQAKYLTRAYAKTRQEWPFVRALFLFNLDFSTVPWYPAAEPMRWYAILNPDRTPRPAYTDLRQMMRER
;
A
#
# COMPACT_ATOMS: atom_id res chain seq x y z
N MET A 1 -0.82 58.14 -61.04
CA MET A 1 -0.39 58.11 -62.46
C MET A 1 -0.69 56.73 -63.02
N LEU A 2 -1.32 56.71 -64.21
CA LEU A 2 -1.52 55.60 -65.17
C LEU A 2 -2.15 54.27 -64.65
N LYS A 3 -3.42 53.97 -64.93
CA LYS A 3 -4.12 53.65 -66.21
C LYS A 3 -4.17 52.14 -66.55
N LYS A 4 -5.38 51.59 -66.38
CA LYS A 4 -6.24 50.87 -67.36
C LYS A 4 -5.70 49.58 -68.02
N HIS A 5 -6.55 48.55 -68.08
CA HIS A 5 -7.33 48.18 -69.29
C HIS A 5 -8.58 47.34 -68.95
N VAL A 6 -9.53 47.35 -69.89
CA VAL A 6 -10.98 47.10 -69.80
C VAL A 6 -11.37 46.05 -70.87
N SER A 7 -12.55 45.44 -70.70
CA SER A 7 -13.54 44.99 -71.73
C SER A 7 -13.74 43.47 -71.77
N GLN A 8 -14.84 42.91 -71.25
CA GLN A 8 -16.22 42.78 -71.79
C GLN A 8 -16.35 41.88 -73.02
N ILE A 9 -17.32 40.95 -72.99
CA ILE A 9 -18.32 40.69 -74.06
C ILE A 9 -19.58 40.04 -73.43
N LEU A 10 -20.73 40.48 -73.93
CA LEU A 10 -22.13 40.15 -73.60
C LEU A 10 -22.70 39.02 -74.47
N ALA A 11 -23.70 38.30 -73.93
CA ALA A 11 -24.96 37.81 -74.55
C ALA A 11 -25.42 36.54 -73.78
N GLY A 12 -26.67 36.26 -73.43
CA GLY A 12 -27.99 36.83 -73.69
C GLY A 12 -29.04 35.71 -73.61
N VAL A 13 -30.15 35.96 -72.89
CA VAL A 13 -31.53 35.45 -73.15
C VAL A 13 -31.99 34.08 -72.60
N PHE A 14 -32.96 34.20 -71.67
CA PHE A 14 -34.22 33.45 -71.39
C PHE A 14 -34.29 32.01 -70.85
N ILE A 15 -35.28 31.90 -69.96
CA ILE A 15 -35.74 30.81 -69.06
C ILE A 15 -36.48 29.69 -69.80
N VAL A 16 -36.24 28.43 -69.42
CA VAL A 16 -37.30 27.40 -69.20
C VAL A 16 -36.83 26.43 -68.10
N ILE A 17 -37.66 26.25 -67.08
CA ILE A 17 -37.53 25.24 -66.02
C ILE A 17 -38.01 23.89 -66.57
N VAL A 18 -37.17 22.85 -66.49
CA VAL A 18 -37.60 21.45 -66.33
C VAL A 18 -36.54 20.75 -65.47
N GLY A 19 -36.94 20.24 -64.31
CA GLY A 19 -36.07 19.49 -63.41
C GLY A 19 -35.83 18.07 -63.90
N VAL A 20 -34.58 17.62 -63.80
CA VAL A 20 -34.19 16.21 -63.66
C VAL A 20 -32.92 16.20 -62.81
N GLY A 21 -32.92 15.39 -61.76
CA GLY A 21 -31.87 15.36 -60.73
C GLY A 21 -30.50 14.92 -61.23
N LEU A 22 -29.48 15.46 -60.58
CA LEU A 22 -28.10 14.97 -60.66
C LEU A 22 -27.61 14.73 -59.23
N PHE A 23 -27.25 13.48 -58.99
CA PHE A 23 -26.57 12.99 -57.81
C PHE A 23 -25.31 13.83 -57.55
N GLY A 24 -25.31 14.57 -56.44
CA GLY A 24 -24.08 15.05 -55.84
C GLY A 24 -23.41 13.90 -55.10
N LEU A 25 -22.29 13.41 -55.63
CA LEU A 25 -21.33 12.62 -54.87
C LEU A 25 -20.83 13.46 -53.70
N SER A 26 -21.41 13.25 -52.52
CA SER A 26 -20.81 13.71 -51.28
C SER A 26 -19.63 12.78 -51.00
N ALA A 27 -18.40 13.29 -51.15
CA ALA A 27 -17.23 12.61 -50.65
C ALA A 27 -17.35 12.61 -49.11
N CYS A 28 -17.73 11.47 -48.53
CA CYS A 28 -17.54 11.20 -47.12
C CYS A 28 -16.03 11.14 -46.86
N TYR A 29 -15.45 12.25 -46.40
CA TYR A 29 -14.26 12.15 -45.57
C TYR A 29 -14.70 11.51 -44.25
N PRO A 30 -14.05 10.45 -43.75
CA PRO A 30 -14.29 10.00 -42.39
C PRO A 30 -14.00 11.18 -41.45
N LYS A 31 -14.96 11.52 -40.56
CA LYS A 31 -14.65 12.35 -39.39
C LYS A 31 -13.52 11.62 -38.67
N GLU A 32 -12.33 12.21 -38.56
CA GLU A 32 -11.32 11.70 -37.64
C GLU A 32 -11.98 11.61 -36.26
N GLU A 33 -12.04 10.41 -35.68
CA GLU A 33 -12.43 10.25 -34.29
C GLU A 33 -11.41 11.00 -33.44
N THR A 34 -11.82 12.17 -32.98
CA THR A 34 -11.01 13.09 -32.20
C THR A 34 -10.68 12.45 -30.85
N ILE A 35 -9.51 11.79 -30.73
CA ILE A 35 -8.95 11.25 -29.48
C ILE A 35 -9.05 12.29 -28.37
N GLN A 36 -9.86 12.09 -27.34
CA GLN A 36 -10.15 13.14 -26.35
C GLN A 36 -9.03 13.30 -25.31
N PHE A 37 -8.34 12.21 -24.98
CA PHE A 37 -7.38 12.14 -23.88
C PHE A 37 -6.06 11.54 -24.34
N SER A 38 -4.95 12.11 -23.85
CA SER A 38 -3.60 11.68 -24.22
C SER A 38 -3.13 10.47 -23.40
N TYR A 39 -3.45 10.46 -22.11
CA TYR A 39 -3.18 9.37 -21.20
C TYR A 39 -4.16 9.41 -20.01
N ALA A 40 -4.28 8.28 -19.33
CA ALA A 40 -4.98 8.15 -18.06
C ALA A 40 -4.00 7.64 -16.99
N PHE A 41 -4.30 7.87 -15.72
CA PHE A 41 -3.51 7.43 -14.58
C PHE A 41 -4.41 7.39 -13.34
N ALA A 42 -4.02 6.62 -12.33
CA ALA A 42 -4.72 6.59 -11.05
C ALA A 42 -4.14 7.64 -10.10
N SER A 43 -5.00 8.28 -9.31
CA SER A 43 -4.57 9.23 -8.28
C SER A 43 -5.53 9.24 -7.10
N ASP A 44 -5.01 9.36 -5.88
CA ASP A 44 -5.83 9.54 -4.67
C ASP A 44 -6.09 11.02 -4.32
N ARG A 45 -5.77 11.96 -5.23
CA ARG A 45 -5.90 13.41 -4.98
C ARG A 45 -7.31 13.91 -4.62
N SER A 46 -8.33 13.08 -4.83
CA SER A 46 -9.74 13.30 -4.47
C SER A 46 -10.15 12.66 -3.13
N GLY A 47 -9.24 11.97 -2.45
CA GLY A 47 -9.42 11.29 -1.16
C GLY A 47 -9.48 9.77 -1.25
N ALA A 48 -10.02 9.23 -2.36
CA ALA A 48 -9.92 7.83 -2.75
C ALA A 48 -9.23 7.74 -4.11
N GLY A 49 -8.66 6.58 -4.44
CA GLY A 49 -8.12 6.34 -5.78
C GLY A 49 -9.19 6.57 -6.84
N ASP A 50 -8.92 7.42 -7.82
CA ASP A 50 -9.78 7.66 -8.99
C ASP A 50 -8.93 7.62 -10.26
N ILE A 51 -9.57 7.38 -11.41
CA ILE A 51 -8.90 7.47 -12.70
C ILE A 51 -8.99 8.91 -13.22
N PHE A 52 -7.83 9.52 -13.42
CA PHE A 52 -7.68 10.83 -14.04
C PHE A 52 -7.13 10.72 -15.46
N ALA A 53 -7.47 11.67 -16.32
CA ALA A 53 -6.95 11.73 -17.67
C ALA A 53 -6.54 13.16 -18.07
N LEU A 54 -5.49 13.25 -18.90
CA LEU A 54 -5.07 14.52 -19.50
C LEU A 54 -5.80 14.74 -20.82
N ASP A 55 -6.59 15.81 -20.91
CA ASP A 55 -7.28 16.19 -22.14
C ASP A 55 -6.37 16.96 -23.12
N ARG A 56 -6.90 17.34 -24.29
CA ARG A 56 -6.17 18.12 -25.31
C ARG A 56 -5.81 19.55 -24.89
N ALA A 57 -6.52 20.12 -23.92
CA ALA A 57 -6.23 21.45 -23.40
C ALA A 57 -5.11 21.41 -22.35
N GLY A 58 -4.61 20.22 -22.00
CA GLY A 58 -3.64 20.02 -20.94
C GLY A 58 -4.28 20.04 -19.55
N GLN A 59 -5.60 19.84 -19.46
CA GLN A 59 -6.31 19.77 -18.19
C GLN A 59 -6.41 18.32 -17.71
N ILE A 60 -6.21 18.14 -16.40
CA ILE A 60 -6.46 16.89 -15.71
C ILE A 60 -7.94 16.78 -15.34
N ILE A 61 -8.61 15.72 -15.78
CA ILE A 61 -10.04 15.46 -15.57
C ILE A 61 -10.21 14.15 -14.79
N ASN A 62 -11.00 14.16 -13.71
CA ASN A 62 -11.41 12.94 -13.00
C ASN A 62 -12.52 12.23 -13.80
N LEU A 63 -12.31 10.96 -14.17
CA LEU A 63 -13.21 10.17 -15.00
C LEU A 63 -14.16 9.27 -14.21
N THR A 64 -13.86 8.90 -12.96
CA THR A 64 -14.59 7.83 -12.26
C THR A 64 -15.21 8.23 -10.93
N ASN A 65 -14.71 9.28 -10.26
CA ASN A 65 -15.23 9.93 -9.05
C ASN A 65 -16.24 9.10 -8.24
N HIS A 66 -15.73 8.13 -7.47
CA HIS A 66 -16.53 7.21 -6.67
C HIS A 66 -15.87 6.96 -5.29
N PRO A 67 -16.63 6.67 -4.20
CA PRO A 67 -16.04 6.39 -2.89
C PRO A 67 -15.13 5.14 -2.86
N GLY A 68 -15.56 4.07 -3.53
CA GLY A 68 -14.72 2.89 -3.76
C GLY A 68 -13.61 3.21 -4.76
N ALA A 69 -12.37 2.85 -4.42
CA ALA A 69 -11.19 3.25 -5.17
C ALA A 69 -11.09 2.61 -6.56
N ASP A 70 -10.60 3.37 -7.53
CA ASP A 70 -10.34 2.97 -8.89
C ASP A 70 -8.83 3.07 -9.21
N TRP A 71 -8.22 1.98 -9.69
CA TRP A 71 -6.78 1.85 -9.98
C TRP A 71 -6.53 1.15 -11.31
N ASP A 72 -5.26 1.04 -11.71
CA ASP A 72 -4.81 0.25 -12.87
C ASP A 72 -5.56 0.53 -14.19
N PRO A 73 -5.65 1.79 -14.67
CA PRO A 73 -6.32 2.06 -15.93
C PRO A 73 -5.57 1.43 -17.11
N ALA A 74 -6.30 0.79 -18.01
CA ALA A 74 -5.78 0.21 -19.24
C ALA A 74 -6.68 0.57 -20.42
N TRP A 75 -6.10 1.17 -21.46
CA TRP A 75 -6.83 1.53 -22.67
C TRP A 75 -7.05 0.32 -23.58
N SER A 76 -8.25 0.25 -24.15
CA SER A 76 -8.50 -0.57 -25.32
C SER A 76 -7.64 -0.10 -26.49
N PHE A 77 -7.34 -1.01 -27.43
CA PHE A 77 -6.45 -0.71 -28.56
C PHE A 77 -7.00 0.38 -29.51
N ASP A 78 -8.31 0.59 -29.52
CA ASP A 78 -8.96 1.70 -30.24
C ASP A 78 -8.90 3.04 -29.49
N GLY A 79 -8.45 3.04 -28.22
CA GLY A 79 -8.31 4.23 -27.38
C GLY A 79 -9.63 4.80 -26.87
N ARG A 80 -10.74 4.03 -26.90
CA ARG A 80 -12.08 4.54 -26.57
C ARG A 80 -12.64 4.03 -25.24
N THR A 81 -12.19 2.87 -24.78
CA THR A 81 -12.66 2.24 -23.53
C THR A 81 -11.49 2.07 -22.57
N LEU A 82 -11.71 2.44 -21.31
CA LEU A 82 -10.81 2.12 -20.21
C LEU A 82 -11.32 0.87 -19.50
N ALA A 83 -10.44 -0.11 -19.30
CA ALA A 83 -10.58 -1.07 -18.22
C ALA A 83 -9.85 -0.51 -16.99
N PHE A 84 -10.35 -0.77 -15.80
CA PHE A 84 -9.71 -0.34 -14.56
C PHE A 84 -10.19 -1.24 -13.41
N THR A 85 -9.36 -1.37 -12.38
CA THR A 85 -9.73 -2.02 -11.13
C THR A 85 -10.64 -1.09 -10.34
N SER A 86 -11.73 -1.59 -9.76
CA SER A 86 -12.63 -0.78 -8.94
C SER A 86 -13.15 -1.54 -7.73
N GLN A 87 -13.17 -0.85 -6.58
CA GLN A 87 -13.75 -1.34 -5.33
C GLN A 87 -15.22 -0.94 -5.13
N ARG A 88 -15.89 -0.44 -6.18
CA ARG A 88 -17.25 0.09 -6.06
C ARG A 88 -18.32 -0.94 -5.68
N SER A 89 -18.02 -2.24 -5.80
CA SER A 89 -18.89 -3.35 -5.40
C SER A 89 -18.67 -3.80 -3.94
N GLY A 90 -17.63 -3.30 -3.25
CA GLY A 90 -17.22 -3.70 -1.89
C GLY A 90 -15.96 -4.58 -1.88
N ASP A 91 -15.68 -5.20 -3.00
CA ASP A 91 -14.52 -6.00 -3.42
C ASP A 91 -13.91 -5.39 -4.70
N SER A 92 -12.67 -5.73 -5.02
CA SER A 92 -12.01 -5.25 -6.26
C SER A 92 -12.45 -6.10 -7.45
N ASP A 93 -13.07 -5.46 -8.44
CA ASP A 93 -13.48 -6.05 -9.74
C ASP A 93 -12.86 -5.28 -10.92
N ILE A 94 -12.91 -5.85 -12.13
CA ILE A 94 -12.56 -5.13 -13.35
C ILE A 94 -13.79 -4.42 -13.93
N TRP A 95 -13.70 -3.11 -14.10
CA TRP A 95 -14.75 -2.26 -14.64
C TRP A 95 -14.35 -1.62 -15.97
N LEU A 96 -15.34 -1.34 -16.80
CA LEU A 96 -15.18 -0.74 -18.11
C LEU A 96 -15.90 0.60 -18.20
N LEU A 97 -15.19 1.63 -18.65
CA LEU A 97 -15.73 2.96 -18.95
C LEU A 97 -15.48 3.31 -20.42
N THR A 98 -16.55 3.40 -21.20
CA THR A 98 -16.45 3.87 -22.59
C THR A 98 -16.61 5.38 -22.62
N LEU A 99 -15.58 6.07 -23.12
CA LEU A 99 -15.56 7.52 -23.19
C LEU A 99 -16.39 8.01 -24.38
N PRO A 100 -17.18 9.09 -24.19
CA PRO A 100 -18.04 9.60 -25.24
C PRO A 100 -17.19 10.20 -26.36
N THR A 101 -17.66 10.12 -27.60
CA THR A 101 -17.22 11.07 -28.63
C THR A 101 -17.83 12.46 -28.37
N PRO A 102 -17.36 13.56 -29.02
CA PRO A 102 -17.92 14.90 -28.78
C PRO A 102 -19.43 15.04 -29.03
N ASP A 103 -20.02 14.08 -29.75
CA ASP A 103 -21.44 14.03 -30.11
C ASP A 103 -22.25 13.03 -29.23
N GLU A 104 -21.63 12.39 -28.23
CA GLU A 104 -22.22 11.34 -27.37
C GLU A 104 -22.26 11.75 -25.88
N GLU A 105 -23.18 11.17 -25.12
CA GLU A 105 -23.19 11.29 -23.65
C GLU A 105 -22.31 10.20 -23.02
N THR A 106 -21.70 10.50 -21.87
CA THR A 106 -20.84 9.56 -21.13
C THR A 106 -21.63 8.32 -20.72
N SER A 107 -21.10 7.14 -21.03
CA SER A 107 -21.66 5.87 -20.53
C SER A 107 -21.29 5.67 -19.05
N ALA A 108 -22.23 5.15 -18.26
CA ALA A 108 -21.91 4.72 -16.90
C ALA A 108 -20.94 3.53 -16.94
N PRO A 109 -19.96 3.43 -16.01
CA PRO A 109 -19.11 2.27 -15.91
C PRO A 109 -19.90 0.97 -15.76
N ARG A 110 -19.43 -0.12 -16.38
CA ARG A 110 -20.01 -1.46 -16.25
C ARG A 110 -19.01 -2.44 -15.63
N ASN A 111 -19.47 -3.31 -14.74
CA ASN A 111 -18.66 -4.39 -14.18
C ASN A 111 -18.45 -5.49 -15.24
N LEU A 112 -17.21 -5.94 -15.44
CA LEU A 112 -16.88 -7.04 -16.36
C LEU A 112 -16.88 -8.39 -15.64
N THR A 113 -16.30 -8.47 -14.44
CA THR A 113 -15.93 -9.75 -13.82
C THR A 113 -16.86 -10.17 -12.67
N ASN A 114 -17.26 -9.24 -11.79
CA ASN A 114 -18.23 -9.40 -10.71
C ASN A 114 -18.04 -10.69 -9.89
N ASN A 115 -16.95 -10.76 -9.13
CA ASN A 115 -16.56 -11.92 -8.33
C ASN A 115 -16.14 -11.52 -6.90
N PRO A 116 -16.54 -12.25 -5.83
CA PRO A 116 -16.18 -11.93 -4.45
C PRO A 116 -14.67 -11.96 -4.12
N ALA A 117 -13.84 -12.54 -4.99
CA ALA A 117 -12.39 -12.53 -4.85
C ALA A 117 -11.80 -11.20 -5.33
N TRP A 118 -10.60 -10.84 -4.87
CA TRP A 118 -9.93 -9.63 -5.34
C TRP A 118 -9.44 -9.82 -6.78
N GLU A 119 -9.79 -8.87 -7.65
CA GLU A 119 -9.41 -8.86 -9.06
C GLU A 119 -8.83 -7.51 -9.47
N TYR A 120 -7.65 -7.52 -10.10
CA TYR A 120 -6.88 -6.31 -10.34
C TYR A 120 -5.93 -6.38 -11.54
N SER A 121 -5.31 -5.24 -11.89
CA SER A 121 -4.32 -5.08 -12.95
C SER A 121 -4.77 -5.57 -14.34
N PRO A 122 -5.83 -4.97 -14.93
CA PRO A 122 -6.33 -5.37 -16.23
C PRO A 122 -5.39 -4.96 -17.38
N SER A 123 -5.36 -5.76 -18.45
CA SER A 123 -4.73 -5.41 -19.73
C SER A 123 -5.57 -5.91 -20.90
N TRP A 124 -5.64 -5.12 -21.97
CA TRP A 124 -6.47 -5.42 -23.13
C TRP A 124 -5.78 -6.33 -24.14
N SER A 125 -6.53 -7.31 -24.65
CA SER A 125 -6.13 -7.99 -25.88
C SER A 125 -6.10 -7.03 -27.07
N PRO A 126 -5.18 -7.20 -28.04
CA PRO A 126 -5.09 -6.34 -29.23
C PRO A 126 -6.35 -6.36 -30.11
N SER A 127 -7.14 -7.44 -30.03
CA SER A 127 -8.43 -7.55 -30.72
C SER A 127 -9.52 -6.68 -30.10
N GLY A 128 -9.33 -6.21 -28.86
CA GLY A 128 -10.33 -5.47 -28.09
C GLY A 128 -11.51 -6.32 -27.59
N GLN A 129 -11.42 -7.66 -27.67
CA GLN A 129 -12.53 -8.57 -27.32
C GLN A 129 -12.37 -9.23 -25.96
N SER A 130 -11.20 -9.11 -25.34
CA SER A 130 -10.88 -9.74 -24.06
C SER A 130 -9.95 -8.87 -23.21
N VAL A 131 -10.04 -9.07 -21.90
CA VAL A 131 -9.19 -8.45 -20.88
C VAL A 131 -8.50 -9.57 -20.09
N VAL A 132 -7.18 -9.47 -19.90
CA VAL A 132 -6.42 -10.28 -18.94
C VAL A 132 -6.30 -9.50 -17.62
N PHE A 133 -6.32 -10.19 -16.48
CA PHE A 133 -6.28 -9.59 -15.15
C PHE A 133 -5.78 -10.62 -14.11
N VAL A 134 -5.51 -10.17 -12.88
CA VAL A 134 -5.19 -11.02 -11.73
C VAL A 134 -6.47 -11.36 -10.97
N SER A 135 -6.63 -12.59 -10.47
CA SER A 135 -7.70 -12.96 -9.55
C SER A 135 -7.17 -13.82 -8.40
N GLU A 136 -7.64 -13.58 -7.18
CA GLU A 136 -7.31 -14.38 -5.97
C GLU A 136 -8.31 -15.51 -5.67
N ARG A 137 -9.11 -15.91 -6.67
CA ARG A 137 -10.29 -16.77 -6.48
C ARG A 137 -10.00 -18.22 -6.07
N ASP A 138 -8.76 -18.69 -6.22
CA ASP A 138 -8.32 -20.03 -5.83
C ASP A 138 -7.41 -20.05 -4.59
N GLY A 139 -7.10 -18.88 -4.03
CA GLY A 139 -6.40 -18.74 -2.75
C GLY A 139 -5.10 -17.92 -2.84
N ASP A 140 -4.55 -17.78 -4.03
CA ASP A 140 -3.38 -16.96 -4.37
C ASP A 140 -3.60 -16.19 -5.67
N ALA A 141 -2.70 -15.25 -5.99
CA ALA A 141 -2.85 -14.38 -7.14
C ALA A 141 -2.50 -15.12 -8.44
N GLU A 142 -3.46 -15.27 -9.34
CA GLU A 142 -3.32 -16.00 -10.60
C GLU A 142 -3.83 -15.20 -11.82
N ILE A 143 -3.36 -15.53 -13.03
CA ILE A 143 -3.71 -14.83 -14.27
C ILE A 143 -4.97 -15.40 -14.91
N PHE A 144 -5.95 -14.53 -15.15
CA PHE A 144 -7.23 -14.84 -15.78
C PHE A 144 -7.49 -14.01 -17.02
N VAL A 145 -8.28 -14.56 -17.96
CA VAL A 145 -8.78 -13.85 -19.13
C VAL A 145 -10.30 -13.92 -19.19
N GLN A 146 -10.95 -12.79 -19.47
CA GLN A 146 -12.39 -12.74 -19.74
C GLN A 146 -12.69 -12.06 -21.07
N HIS A 147 -13.60 -12.67 -21.83
CA HIS A 147 -14.14 -12.11 -23.06
C HIS A 147 -15.28 -11.11 -22.74
N LEU A 148 -15.37 -10.00 -23.48
CA LEU A 148 -16.33 -8.92 -23.18
C LEU A 148 -17.81 -9.33 -23.22
N GLU A 149 -18.13 -10.30 -24.08
CA GLU A 149 -19.48 -10.88 -24.28
C GLU A 149 -19.69 -12.19 -23.50
N GLY A 150 -18.71 -12.60 -22.67
CA GLY A 150 -18.77 -13.84 -21.90
C GLY A 150 -18.98 -13.59 -20.41
N ASP A 151 -19.71 -14.50 -19.76
CA ASP A 151 -20.05 -14.41 -18.34
C ASP A 151 -19.05 -15.14 -17.42
N THR A 152 -17.93 -15.64 -17.95
CA THR A 152 -16.97 -16.45 -17.17
C THR A 152 -15.54 -16.22 -17.63
N ALA A 153 -14.66 -15.98 -16.66
CA ALA A 153 -13.22 -15.88 -16.88
C ALA A 153 -12.54 -17.26 -16.91
N ILE A 154 -11.47 -17.37 -17.69
CA ILE A 154 -10.66 -18.58 -17.86
C ILE A 154 -9.31 -18.34 -17.16
N GLN A 155 -8.93 -19.25 -16.28
CA GLN A 155 -7.62 -19.26 -15.62
C GLN A 155 -6.53 -19.70 -16.61
N LEU A 156 -5.39 -19.01 -16.62
CA LEU A 156 -4.25 -19.30 -17.50
C LEU A 156 -3.08 -19.94 -16.77
N THR A 157 -2.86 -19.58 -15.51
CA THR A 157 -1.75 -20.05 -14.66
C THR A 157 -2.30 -20.87 -13.50
N PHE A 158 -1.61 -21.95 -13.12
CA PHE A 158 -2.10 -22.96 -12.18
C PHE A 158 -0.97 -23.42 -11.25
N ASN A 159 -0.76 -22.68 -10.17
CA ASN A 159 0.28 -22.92 -9.19
C ASN A 159 -0.16 -22.46 -7.78
N ASN A 160 0.78 -22.38 -6.85
CA ASN A 160 0.53 -21.95 -5.46
C ASN A 160 1.46 -20.77 -5.10
N GLU A 161 1.96 -20.05 -6.12
CA GLU A 161 2.82 -18.88 -5.98
C GLU A 161 2.21 -17.71 -6.76
N MET A 162 2.65 -16.49 -6.46
CA MET A 162 1.96 -15.28 -6.94
C MET A 162 2.33 -14.93 -8.39
N ASP A 163 1.31 -14.83 -9.25
CA ASP A 163 1.37 -14.32 -10.61
C ASP A 163 0.59 -13.00 -10.74
N ARG A 164 1.25 -11.93 -11.19
CA ARG A 164 0.73 -10.56 -11.13
C ARG A 164 1.12 -9.69 -12.32
N LEU A 165 0.43 -8.55 -12.46
CA LEU A 165 0.72 -7.50 -13.46
C LEU A 165 0.77 -8.02 -14.92
N PRO A 166 -0.28 -8.72 -15.41
CA PRO A 166 -0.27 -9.24 -16.77
C PRO A 166 -0.39 -8.14 -17.81
N VAL A 167 0.35 -8.25 -18.92
CA VAL A 167 0.27 -7.37 -20.07
C VAL A 167 0.27 -8.14 -21.39
N TRP A 168 -0.71 -7.86 -22.24
CA TRP A 168 -0.82 -8.48 -23.56
C TRP A 168 0.20 -7.89 -24.54
N SER A 169 0.85 -8.73 -25.35
CA SER A 169 1.70 -8.25 -26.45
C SER A 169 0.86 -7.59 -27.55
N PRO A 170 1.28 -6.47 -28.16
CA PRO A 170 0.52 -5.82 -29.24
C PRO A 170 0.24 -6.72 -30.46
N ASP A 171 1.10 -7.71 -30.71
CA ASP A 171 0.91 -8.71 -31.77
C ASP A 171 -0.03 -9.88 -31.39
N GLY A 172 -0.47 -9.93 -30.12
CA GLY A 172 -1.43 -10.89 -29.59
C GLY A 172 -0.86 -12.28 -29.29
N LYS A 173 0.43 -12.53 -29.50
CA LYS A 173 1.03 -13.86 -29.36
C LYS A 173 1.29 -14.29 -27.93
N TYR A 174 1.53 -13.33 -27.03
CA TYR A 174 1.94 -13.60 -25.67
C TYR A 174 1.24 -12.68 -24.66
N ILE A 175 1.18 -13.14 -23.42
CA ILE A 175 0.92 -12.34 -22.23
C ILE A 175 2.20 -12.41 -21.40
N ALA A 176 2.78 -11.26 -21.06
CA ALA A 176 3.89 -11.18 -20.11
C ALA A 176 3.34 -10.86 -18.72
N PHE A 177 3.96 -11.39 -17.67
CA PHE A 177 3.51 -11.18 -16.29
C PHE A 177 4.70 -11.33 -15.33
N ALA A 178 4.59 -10.78 -14.14
CA ALA A 178 5.56 -10.99 -13.07
C ALA A 178 5.11 -12.19 -12.23
N ALA A 179 6.02 -13.11 -11.94
CA ALA A 179 5.72 -14.32 -11.20
C ALA A 179 6.80 -14.63 -10.18
N VAL A 180 6.37 -14.99 -8.98
CA VAL A 180 7.25 -15.49 -7.93
C VAL A 180 7.44 -16.98 -8.16
N ARG A 181 8.69 -17.41 -8.37
CA ARG A 181 9.05 -18.84 -8.36
C ARG A 181 10.20 -19.10 -7.41
N ASN A 182 10.01 -20.00 -6.45
CA ASN A 182 10.98 -20.31 -5.39
C ASN A 182 11.45 -19.07 -4.62
N GLY A 183 10.52 -18.17 -4.31
CA GLY A 183 10.78 -16.92 -3.57
C GLY A 183 11.48 -15.82 -4.36
N VAL A 184 11.65 -15.96 -5.67
CA VAL A 184 12.24 -14.93 -6.54
C VAL A 184 11.22 -14.50 -7.59
N GLU A 185 10.94 -13.20 -7.65
CA GLU A 185 10.07 -12.62 -8.67
C GLU A 185 10.84 -12.37 -9.98
N LYS A 186 10.26 -12.83 -11.09
CA LYS A 186 10.81 -12.67 -12.44
C LYS A 186 9.70 -12.37 -13.44
N ILE A 187 10.10 -11.94 -14.64
CA ILE A 187 9.17 -11.80 -15.75
C ILE A 187 9.05 -13.13 -16.50
N TYR A 188 7.82 -13.55 -16.71
CA TYR A 188 7.43 -14.69 -17.52
C TYR A 188 6.58 -14.24 -18.70
N ARG A 189 6.44 -15.13 -19.67
CA ARG A 189 5.46 -15.02 -20.74
C ARG A 189 4.73 -16.34 -20.92
N VAL A 190 3.48 -16.27 -21.35
CA VAL A 190 2.63 -17.41 -21.69
C VAL A 190 1.83 -17.11 -22.94
N ARG A 191 1.36 -18.12 -23.66
CA ARG A 191 0.39 -17.91 -24.75
C ARG A 191 -0.99 -17.60 -24.17
N PRO A 192 -1.88 -16.91 -24.92
CA PRO A 192 -3.25 -16.63 -24.48
C PRO A 192 -4.12 -17.85 -24.17
N ASP A 193 -3.70 -19.05 -24.57
CA ASP A 193 -4.36 -20.31 -24.25
C ASP A 193 -3.79 -21.01 -22.99
N GLY A 194 -2.88 -20.35 -22.27
CA GLY A 194 -2.22 -20.88 -21.06
C GLY A 194 -1.05 -21.83 -21.35
N THR A 195 -0.67 -22.03 -22.61
CA THR A 195 0.44 -22.93 -22.97
C THR A 195 1.77 -22.19 -23.13
N ASP A 196 2.88 -22.94 -23.10
CA ASP A 196 4.22 -22.44 -23.42
C ASP A 196 4.71 -21.33 -22.46
N GLU A 197 4.46 -21.51 -21.16
CA GLU A 197 5.00 -20.63 -20.11
C GLU A 197 6.54 -20.70 -20.09
N GLN A 198 7.19 -19.54 -20.16
CA GLN A 198 8.63 -19.40 -20.18
C GLN A 198 9.09 -18.17 -19.38
N VAL A 199 10.19 -18.32 -18.64
CA VAL A 199 10.87 -17.20 -18.00
C VAL A 199 11.59 -16.34 -19.04
N VAL A 200 11.47 -15.02 -18.92
CA VAL A 200 12.09 -14.04 -19.82
C VAL A 200 13.36 -13.44 -19.20
N THR A 201 13.36 -13.13 -17.89
CA THR A 201 14.53 -12.51 -17.26
C THR A 201 15.63 -13.53 -16.91
N PRO A 202 16.90 -13.27 -17.29
CA PRO A 202 18.00 -14.16 -16.95
C PRO A 202 18.27 -14.16 -15.44
N GLY A 203 18.67 -15.31 -14.88
CA GLY A 203 19.17 -15.33 -13.51
C GLY A 203 20.52 -14.62 -13.42
N PRO A 204 20.76 -13.78 -12.39
CA PRO A 204 19.97 -13.57 -11.16
C PRO A 204 19.06 -12.32 -11.14
N LEU A 205 18.85 -11.66 -12.28
CA LEU A 205 18.04 -10.45 -12.38
C LEU A 205 16.58 -10.73 -11.99
N LYS A 206 16.11 -10.06 -10.94
CA LYS A 206 14.70 -10.04 -10.53
C LYS A 206 13.92 -9.09 -11.46
N GLY A 207 12.62 -9.26 -11.57
CA GLY A 207 11.82 -8.41 -12.46
C GLY A 207 10.34 -8.32 -12.12
N THR A 208 9.76 -7.13 -12.27
CA THR A 208 8.33 -6.83 -12.11
C THR A 208 7.86 -5.74 -13.09
N SER A 209 6.56 -5.43 -13.09
CA SER A 209 5.92 -4.41 -13.94
C SER A 209 6.31 -4.50 -15.42
N PRO A 210 6.03 -5.62 -16.12
CA PRO A 210 6.33 -5.75 -17.54
C PRO A 210 5.53 -4.77 -18.40
N ALA A 211 6.12 -4.28 -19.50
CA ALA A 211 5.46 -3.44 -20.50
C ALA A 211 6.02 -3.68 -21.91
N TRP A 212 5.15 -4.09 -22.84
CA TRP A 212 5.54 -4.36 -24.24
C TRP A 212 5.75 -3.08 -25.04
N SER A 213 6.81 -3.05 -25.85
CA SER A 213 6.97 -2.04 -26.90
C SER A 213 5.86 -2.19 -27.95
N PRO A 214 5.44 -1.10 -28.62
CA PRO A 214 4.31 -1.14 -29.57
C PRO A 214 4.54 -2.06 -30.78
N ASP A 215 5.79 -2.35 -31.13
CA ASP A 215 6.18 -3.29 -32.19
C ASP A 215 6.27 -4.76 -31.73
N SER A 216 6.08 -5.03 -30.43
CA SER A 216 6.24 -6.35 -29.80
C SER A 216 7.65 -6.94 -29.85
N GLU A 217 8.68 -6.16 -30.23
CA GLU A 217 10.06 -6.64 -30.32
C GLU A 217 10.82 -6.52 -28.99
N ARG A 218 10.32 -5.71 -28.04
CA ARG A 218 10.96 -5.44 -26.76
C ARG A 218 9.95 -5.49 -25.61
N LEU A 219 10.45 -5.90 -24.44
CA LEU A 219 9.73 -5.92 -23.18
C LEU A 219 10.51 -5.10 -22.16
N ALA A 220 9.92 -4.00 -21.69
CA ALA A 220 10.45 -3.23 -20.58
C ALA A 220 9.99 -3.83 -19.25
N PHE A 221 10.79 -3.70 -18.20
CA PHE A 221 10.44 -4.13 -16.84
C PHE A 221 11.29 -3.37 -15.80
N ILE A 222 10.81 -3.35 -14.56
CA ILE A 222 11.60 -2.90 -13.42
C ILE A 222 12.35 -4.10 -12.87
N GLY A 223 13.66 -3.99 -12.70
CA GLY A 223 14.51 -5.09 -12.24
C GLY A 223 15.45 -4.71 -11.11
N TRP A 224 15.93 -5.73 -10.41
CA TRP A 224 16.95 -5.62 -9.35
C TRP A 224 18.09 -6.58 -9.65
N ASP A 225 19.31 -6.06 -9.70
CA ASP A 225 20.52 -6.84 -9.98
C ASP A 225 21.01 -7.64 -8.76
N GLU A 226 22.21 -8.22 -8.86
CA GLU A 226 22.82 -9.02 -7.78
C GLU A 226 23.09 -8.23 -6.50
N GLU A 227 23.18 -6.91 -6.58
CA GLU A 227 23.41 -5.99 -5.47
C GLU A 227 22.09 -5.41 -4.94
N ASP A 228 20.94 -5.94 -5.40
CA ASP A 228 19.60 -5.42 -5.15
C ASP A 228 19.42 -3.96 -5.57
N MET A 229 20.17 -3.52 -6.58
CA MET A 229 20.05 -2.18 -7.13
C MET A 229 18.90 -2.10 -8.15
N PRO A 230 17.88 -1.26 -7.93
CA PRO A 230 16.76 -1.14 -8.86
C PRO A 230 17.14 -0.44 -10.16
N GLY A 231 16.43 -0.76 -11.24
CA GLY A 231 16.53 -0.05 -12.50
C GLY A 231 15.40 -0.39 -13.47
N ILE A 232 15.33 0.35 -14.58
CA ILE A 232 14.45 0.06 -15.71
C ILE A 232 15.28 -0.64 -16.79
N TYR A 233 14.82 -1.82 -17.19
CA TYR A 233 15.47 -2.70 -18.16
C TYR A 233 14.56 -2.91 -19.36
N VAL A 234 15.17 -3.26 -20.49
CA VAL A 234 14.49 -3.70 -21.71
C VAL A 234 15.17 -4.96 -22.22
N ILE A 235 14.38 -5.93 -22.67
CA ILE A 235 14.86 -7.22 -23.18
C ILE A 235 14.01 -7.67 -24.37
N GLY A 236 14.58 -8.46 -25.28
CA GLY A 236 13.80 -9.16 -26.30
C GLY A 236 12.90 -10.25 -25.69
N PRO A 237 11.77 -10.58 -26.34
CA PRO A 237 10.80 -11.54 -25.83
C PRO A 237 11.38 -12.94 -25.64
N ASP A 238 12.42 -13.30 -26.40
CA ASP A 238 13.11 -14.59 -26.35
C ASP A 238 14.35 -14.57 -25.42
N ALA A 239 14.38 -13.62 -24.48
CA ALA A 239 15.42 -13.42 -23.48
C ALA A 239 16.81 -13.04 -24.06
N ASP A 240 16.81 -12.33 -25.18
CA ASP A 240 17.97 -11.76 -25.86
C ASP A 240 18.06 -10.24 -25.67
N ASP A 241 19.22 -9.66 -26.00
CA ASP A 241 19.43 -8.20 -26.07
C ASP A 241 19.04 -7.39 -24.82
N LEU A 242 19.30 -7.94 -23.62
CA LEU A 242 19.08 -7.25 -22.35
C LEU A 242 19.89 -5.95 -22.25
N GLN A 243 19.21 -4.84 -21.99
CA GLN A 243 19.77 -3.51 -21.77
C GLN A 243 19.16 -2.85 -20.53
N MET A 244 19.99 -2.19 -19.72
CA MET A 244 19.51 -1.28 -18.68
C MET A 244 19.40 0.14 -19.26
N LEU A 245 18.21 0.74 -19.16
CA LEU A 245 17.96 2.11 -19.63
C LEU A 245 18.16 3.15 -18.53
N TYR A 246 17.92 2.79 -17.28
CA TYR A 246 17.97 3.72 -16.16
C TYR A 246 18.38 3.01 -14.85
N PRO A 247 19.60 3.26 -14.35
CA PRO A 247 20.02 2.79 -13.03
C PRO A 247 19.49 3.72 -11.93
N GLN A 248 18.75 3.18 -10.97
CA GLN A 248 18.26 3.94 -9.81
C GLN A 248 19.25 3.75 -8.65
N GLY A 249 20.25 4.64 -8.49
CA GLY A 249 21.27 4.41 -7.44
C GLY A 249 22.42 5.40 -7.20
N ASP A 250 22.56 6.51 -7.94
CA ASP A 250 23.75 7.38 -7.85
C ASP A 250 23.53 8.71 -7.08
N SER A 251 22.56 8.76 -6.16
CA SER A 251 22.35 9.96 -5.34
C SER A 251 21.92 9.63 -3.91
N ASP A 252 22.13 10.59 -3.00
CA ASP A 252 21.91 10.57 -1.53
C ASP A 252 20.51 10.13 -1.04
N ARG A 253 19.64 9.64 -1.93
CA ARG A 253 18.32 9.06 -1.67
C ARG A 253 18.37 7.58 -2.05
N ASN A 254 18.73 6.74 -1.09
CA ASN A 254 18.70 5.27 -1.16
C ASN A 254 17.56 4.77 -2.06
N GLY A 255 17.89 4.22 -3.24
CA GLY A 255 17.03 3.40 -4.10
C GLY A 255 15.54 3.76 -4.10
N ALA A 256 15.19 5.00 -4.47
CA ALA A 256 13.79 5.41 -4.48
C ALA A 256 12.92 4.42 -5.28
N TRP A 257 11.75 4.08 -4.75
CA TRP A 257 10.87 3.07 -5.34
C TRP A 257 10.53 3.39 -6.80
N LEU A 258 10.44 2.33 -7.61
CA LEU A 258 9.96 2.34 -8.99
C LEU A 258 8.76 1.41 -9.07
N GLY A 259 7.75 1.80 -9.84
CA GLY A 259 6.61 0.94 -10.14
C GLY A 259 5.91 1.39 -11.40
N SER A 260 5.09 0.51 -11.97
CA SER A 260 4.29 0.74 -13.18
C SER A 260 5.13 1.10 -14.41
N LEU A 261 4.91 0.42 -15.54
CA LEU A 261 5.57 0.77 -16.79
C LEU A 261 4.57 0.78 -17.93
N SER A 262 4.72 1.74 -18.84
CA SER A 262 3.96 1.78 -20.09
C SER A 262 4.79 2.41 -21.20
N TRP A 263 4.60 1.94 -22.43
CA TRP A 263 5.22 2.53 -23.62
C TRP A 263 4.28 3.52 -24.28
N SER A 264 4.85 4.58 -24.85
CA SER A 264 4.14 5.41 -25.80
C SER A 264 3.84 4.62 -27.09
N ALA A 265 2.75 4.99 -27.77
CA ALA A 265 2.31 4.31 -28.98
C ALA A 265 3.33 4.36 -30.14
N ASP A 266 4.23 5.35 -30.11
CA ASP A 266 5.34 5.50 -31.07
C ASP A 266 6.64 4.82 -30.63
N GLY A 267 6.69 4.26 -29.42
CA GLY A 267 7.85 3.58 -28.86
C GLY A 267 8.98 4.50 -28.39
N GLN A 268 8.80 5.82 -28.41
CA GLN A 268 9.88 6.78 -28.06
C GLN A 268 10.04 7.02 -26.57
N TRP A 269 9.01 6.70 -25.77
CA TRP A 269 8.96 7.00 -24.34
C TRP A 269 8.47 5.82 -23.53
N LEU A 270 9.07 5.66 -22.36
CA LEU A 270 8.61 4.82 -21.26
C LEU A 270 8.09 5.72 -20.15
N THR A 271 6.88 5.49 -19.68
CA THR A 271 6.36 6.14 -18.48
C THR A 271 6.41 5.20 -17.28
N PHE A 272 6.72 5.76 -16.12
CA PHE A 272 6.83 4.99 -14.88
C PHE A 272 6.52 5.85 -13.66
N THR A 273 6.23 5.20 -12.54
CA THR A 273 6.05 5.84 -11.24
C THR A 273 7.35 5.76 -10.45
N SER A 274 7.71 6.85 -9.77
CA SER A 274 8.86 6.83 -8.86
C SER A 274 8.66 7.67 -7.61
N TRP A 275 9.19 7.18 -6.50
CA TRP A 275 9.23 7.91 -5.23
C TRP A 275 10.40 8.91 -5.12
N GLN A 276 11.18 9.11 -6.18
CA GLN A 276 12.40 9.93 -6.14
C GLN A 276 12.21 11.38 -5.68
N ALA A 277 10.98 11.90 -5.72
CA ALA A 277 10.61 13.23 -5.25
C ALA A 277 10.03 13.26 -3.82
N GLY A 278 10.02 12.14 -3.07
CA GLY A 278 9.39 12.04 -1.76
C GLY A 278 7.87 11.86 -1.80
N ASN A 279 7.34 11.45 -2.97
CA ASN A 279 5.96 11.06 -3.23
C ASN A 279 5.91 10.17 -4.49
N HIS A 280 4.87 9.32 -4.63
CA HIS A 280 4.54 8.57 -5.84
C HIS A 280 4.10 9.53 -6.95
N GLU A 281 4.97 9.70 -7.94
CA GLU A 281 4.77 10.64 -9.03
C GLU A 281 5.12 9.98 -10.35
N LEU A 282 4.52 10.48 -11.42
CA LEU A 282 4.68 9.95 -12.77
C LEU A 282 5.88 10.61 -13.46
N TYR A 283 6.63 9.81 -14.20
CA TYR A 283 7.82 10.21 -14.95
C TYR A 283 7.79 9.62 -16.36
N ALA A 284 8.49 10.27 -17.28
CA ALA A 284 8.77 9.76 -18.62
C ALA A 284 10.29 9.67 -18.85
N LEU A 285 10.75 8.52 -19.35
CA LEU A 285 12.11 8.21 -19.76
C LEU A 285 12.13 8.03 -21.29
N SER A 286 13.14 8.57 -21.96
CA SER A 286 13.33 8.31 -23.40
C SER A 286 13.72 6.86 -23.63
N GLU A 287 13.34 6.27 -24.77
CA GLU A 287 13.79 4.93 -25.16
C GLU A 287 15.33 4.80 -25.27
N GLU A 288 16.04 5.93 -25.44
CA GLU A 288 17.50 5.99 -25.44
C GLU A 288 18.10 6.05 -24.01
N GLY A 289 17.25 6.12 -22.98
CA GLY A 289 17.62 6.30 -21.58
C GLY A 289 17.81 7.78 -21.19
N GLY A 290 18.62 8.02 -20.15
CA GLY A 290 18.95 9.36 -19.67
C GLY A 290 18.14 9.80 -18.44
N GLN A 291 17.97 11.12 -18.26
CA GLN A 291 17.28 11.67 -17.10
C GLN A 291 15.76 11.71 -17.33
N PRO A 292 14.96 11.17 -16.40
CA PRO A 292 13.51 11.15 -16.55
C PRO A 292 12.90 12.55 -16.35
N THR A 293 11.85 12.83 -17.11
CA THR A 293 11.03 14.05 -16.97
C THR A 293 9.84 13.77 -16.06
N ARG A 294 9.69 14.54 -14.98
CA ARG A 294 8.51 14.44 -14.09
C ARG A 294 7.26 14.97 -14.78
N LEU A 295 6.15 14.26 -14.65
CA LEU A 295 4.86 14.56 -15.27
C LEU A 295 3.84 15.15 -14.30
N THR A 296 3.94 14.82 -13.01
CA THR A 296 2.99 15.23 -11.97
C THR A 296 3.71 15.83 -10.76
N ILE A 297 3.11 16.85 -10.13
CA ILE A 297 3.60 17.46 -8.88
C ILE A 297 2.42 17.71 -7.97
N ASN A 298 2.18 16.80 -7.04
CA ASN A 298 1.16 16.97 -6.02
C ASN A 298 1.44 16.15 -4.77
N GLU A 299 0.51 16.20 -3.80
CA GLU A 299 0.57 15.38 -2.59
C GLU A 299 -0.15 14.05 -2.76
N GLY A 300 -0.91 13.85 -3.83
CA GLY A 300 -1.56 12.58 -4.12
C GLY A 300 -0.58 11.53 -4.62
N TRP A 301 -0.92 10.27 -4.39
CA TRP A 301 -0.28 9.10 -4.94
C TRP A 301 -0.68 8.94 -6.40
N ASP A 302 0.17 9.36 -7.33
CA ASP A 302 -0.07 9.17 -8.75
C ASP A 302 0.65 7.93 -9.26
N ASP A 303 -0.09 7.01 -9.89
CA ASP A 303 0.44 5.72 -10.36
C ASP A 303 -0.27 5.23 -11.63
N PHE A 304 0.23 4.13 -12.21
CA PHE A 304 -0.37 3.39 -13.33
C PHE A 304 -0.73 4.25 -14.54
N LEU A 305 0.22 5.08 -15.02
CA LEU A 305 0.01 5.86 -16.23
C LEU A 305 -0.13 4.94 -17.45
N ALA A 306 -1.30 4.99 -18.09
CA ALA A 306 -1.57 4.34 -19.36
C ALA A 306 -1.75 5.37 -20.48
N ILE A 307 -0.83 5.34 -21.44
CA ILE A 307 -0.90 6.18 -22.64
C ILE A 307 -2.01 5.66 -23.55
N ASN A 308 -2.83 6.58 -24.08
CA ASN A 308 -3.86 6.20 -25.05
C ASN A 308 -3.17 5.72 -26.35
N PRO A 309 -3.44 4.49 -26.85
CA PRO A 309 -2.75 3.92 -28.02
C PRO A 309 -2.94 4.69 -29.32
N LYS A 310 -3.89 5.62 -29.36
CA LYS A 310 -4.14 6.51 -30.52
C LYS A 310 -3.53 7.90 -30.33
N ALA A 311 -3.16 8.28 -29.12
CA ALA A 311 -2.59 9.60 -28.85
C ALA A 311 -1.10 9.69 -29.18
N VAL A 312 -0.66 10.90 -29.51
CA VAL A 312 0.77 11.26 -29.53
C VAL A 312 1.15 11.69 -28.12
N PHE A 313 2.19 11.08 -27.56
CA PHE A 313 2.70 11.42 -26.23
C PHE A 313 4.03 12.15 -26.36
N THR A 314 4.15 13.28 -25.66
CA THR A 314 5.43 13.97 -25.49
C THR A 314 5.43 14.57 -24.09
N PRO A 315 6.46 14.31 -23.26
CA PRO A 315 6.49 14.85 -21.92
C PRO A 315 6.57 16.39 -21.95
N PRO A 316 5.90 17.09 -21.01
CA PRO A 316 5.96 18.55 -20.95
C PRO A 316 7.37 19.02 -20.57
N PRO A 317 7.75 20.28 -20.89
CA PRO A 317 8.97 20.87 -20.38
C PRO A 317 8.96 20.89 -18.84
N PRO A 318 10.10 20.70 -18.15
CA PRO A 318 10.16 20.64 -16.68
C PRO A 318 9.55 21.85 -15.94
N GLU A 319 9.50 23.01 -16.60
CA GLU A 319 8.96 24.27 -16.05
C GLU A 319 7.41 24.36 -16.06
N GLN A 320 6.70 23.44 -16.74
CA GLN A 320 5.25 23.50 -16.93
C GLN A 320 4.45 22.53 -16.05
N VAL A 321 5.09 21.87 -15.09
CA VAL A 321 4.39 20.93 -14.20
C VAL A 321 3.67 21.72 -13.09
N VAL A 322 2.33 21.66 -13.08
CA VAL A 322 1.45 22.51 -12.26
C VAL A 322 1.47 22.09 -10.79
N GLN A 323 1.37 23.09 -9.89
CA GLN A 323 1.40 22.96 -8.43
C GLN A 323 0.07 22.49 -7.82
N ALA A 324 0.17 21.70 -6.74
CA ALA A 324 -0.94 21.26 -5.92
C ALA A 324 -1.51 22.33 -4.97
N ALA A 325 -2.74 22.08 -4.54
CA ALA A 325 -3.57 22.91 -3.68
C ALA A 325 -3.04 22.97 -2.22
N PRO A 326 -3.37 24.03 -1.46
CA PRO A 326 -2.99 24.16 -0.06
C PRO A 326 -3.87 23.32 0.87
N ALA A 327 -3.26 22.79 1.94
CA ALA A 327 -3.80 21.74 2.79
C ALA A 327 -3.87 22.17 4.31
N LEU A 328 -4.45 21.34 5.20
CA LEU A 328 -5.14 21.69 6.47
C LEU A 328 -4.35 21.41 7.78
N LYS A 329 -3.40 22.29 8.11
CA LYS A 329 -2.43 22.20 9.23
C LYS A 329 -2.92 21.65 10.59
N LEU A 330 -2.23 20.62 11.09
CA LEU A 330 -2.20 20.27 12.51
C LEU A 330 -1.16 21.10 13.28
N PRO A 331 -1.45 21.56 14.51
CA PRO A 331 -0.44 22.23 15.33
C PRO A 331 0.63 21.24 15.81
N PRO A 332 1.93 21.54 15.70
CA PRO A 332 3.01 20.64 16.13
C PRO A 332 2.98 20.37 17.64
N LYS A 333 3.24 19.10 18.03
CA LYS A 333 3.55 18.68 19.40
C LYS A 333 4.98 18.14 19.43
N PRO A 334 5.94 18.79 20.11
CA PRO A 334 7.36 18.40 20.06
C PRO A 334 7.67 16.98 20.54
N ASP A 335 6.80 16.39 21.38
CA ASP A 335 7.06 15.13 22.09
C ASP A 335 5.92 14.10 21.94
N PHE A 336 5.31 13.99 20.76
CA PHE A 336 4.30 12.95 20.48
C PHE A 336 4.81 11.99 19.41
N ALA A 337 4.98 10.72 19.76
CA ALA A 337 5.40 9.68 18.83
C ALA A 337 4.22 9.24 17.95
N THR A 338 4.37 9.34 16.64
CA THR A 338 3.43 8.76 15.68
C THR A 338 4.15 7.73 14.84
N GLY A 339 3.63 6.51 14.83
CA GLY A 339 4.23 5.42 14.09
C GLY A 339 3.21 4.43 13.56
N ALA A 340 3.72 3.36 12.94
CA ALA A 340 2.89 2.29 12.39
C ALA A 340 3.52 0.92 12.65
N ASN A 341 2.66 -0.09 12.73
CA ASN A 341 3.02 -1.50 12.63
C ASN A 341 3.18 -1.87 11.16
N LEU A 342 4.24 -2.61 10.85
CA LEU A 342 4.65 -2.97 9.49
C LEU A 342 4.98 -4.47 9.41
N ALA A 343 4.53 -5.14 8.35
CA ALA A 343 4.84 -6.54 8.07
C ALA A 343 5.96 -6.70 7.04
N ASP A 344 5.93 -5.95 5.93
CA ASP A 344 6.94 -5.96 4.88
C ASP A 344 7.94 -4.82 5.10
N LEU A 345 9.15 -5.15 5.54
CA LEU A 345 10.24 -4.17 5.74
C LEU A 345 10.60 -3.40 4.46
N GLY A 346 10.32 -3.96 3.28
CA GLY A 346 10.47 -3.28 2.00
C GLY A 346 9.55 -2.06 1.83
N LEU A 347 8.50 -1.96 2.66
CA LEU A 347 7.55 -0.85 2.68
C LEU A 347 7.85 0.18 3.80
N ALA A 348 9.00 0.09 4.48
CA ALA A 348 9.37 1.04 5.55
C ALA A 348 9.38 2.51 5.06
N TYR A 349 9.69 2.74 3.78
CA TYR A 349 9.66 4.08 3.19
C TYR A 349 8.27 4.70 3.20
N LEU A 350 7.19 3.90 3.21
CA LEU A 350 5.82 4.39 3.27
C LEU A 350 5.46 4.96 4.66
N VAL A 351 6.09 4.47 5.73
CA VAL A 351 5.95 5.06 7.06
C VAL A 351 6.49 6.50 7.07
N ASN A 352 7.68 6.70 6.51
CA ASN A 352 8.25 8.03 6.30
C ASN A 352 7.42 8.84 5.29
N ASP A 353 6.89 8.21 4.25
CA ASP A 353 6.03 8.87 3.27
C ASP A 353 4.77 9.44 3.91
N MET A 354 4.17 8.73 4.87
CA MET A 354 3.05 9.23 5.66
C MET A 354 3.42 10.39 6.59
N GLY A 355 4.69 10.77 6.73
CA GLY A 355 5.14 11.77 7.70
C GLY A 355 5.10 11.27 9.15
N LEU A 356 5.24 9.95 9.34
CA LEU A 356 5.41 9.32 10.65
C LEU A 356 6.89 9.22 11.00
N ASP A 357 7.22 9.40 12.27
CA ASP A 357 8.62 9.45 12.74
C ASP A 357 9.07 8.14 13.41
N TRP A 358 8.15 7.19 13.60
CA TRP A 358 8.39 5.93 14.29
C TRP A 358 7.86 4.72 13.50
N ALA A 359 8.53 3.58 13.63
CA ALA A 359 8.02 2.28 13.19
C ALA A 359 8.12 1.27 14.33
N LYS A 360 7.09 0.41 14.45
CA LYS A 360 7.10 -0.72 15.38
C LYS A 360 7.70 -1.94 14.67
N GLY A 361 8.70 -2.54 15.30
CA GLY A 361 9.33 -3.77 14.85
C GLY A 361 9.19 -4.87 15.90
N TYR A 362 9.47 -6.12 15.51
CA TYR A 362 9.29 -7.27 16.38
C TYR A 362 10.56 -8.09 16.47
N VAL A 363 10.98 -8.45 17.68
CA VAL A 363 12.06 -9.42 17.90
C VAL A 363 11.52 -10.59 18.69
N ASN A 364 11.73 -11.79 18.14
CA ASN A 364 11.40 -13.06 18.77
C ASN A 364 12.67 -13.63 19.41
N TRP A 365 12.72 -13.75 20.73
CA TRP A 365 13.90 -14.27 21.43
C TRP A 365 14.21 -15.70 21.00
N GLY A 366 13.20 -16.53 20.77
CA GLY A 366 13.35 -17.90 20.29
C GLY A 366 14.01 -18.03 18.91
N THR A 367 13.79 -17.08 18.00
CA THR A 367 14.46 -17.10 16.69
C THR A 367 15.86 -16.51 16.75
N VAL A 368 16.08 -15.54 17.64
CA VAL A 368 17.38 -14.90 17.83
C VAL A 368 18.34 -15.75 18.66
N GLU A 369 17.87 -16.54 19.62
CA GLU A 369 18.70 -17.39 20.47
C GLU A 369 18.11 -18.83 20.55
N PRO A 370 18.12 -19.57 19.43
CA PRO A 370 17.53 -20.91 19.36
C PRO A 370 18.22 -21.90 20.30
N GLU A 371 19.52 -21.73 20.54
CA GLU A 371 20.30 -22.41 21.57
C GLU A 371 20.95 -21.38 22.50
N GLN A 372 21.04 -21.69 23.80
CA GLN A 372 21.55 -20.76 24.80
C GLN A 372 22.97 -20.28 24.44
N GLY A 373 23.12 -18.97 24.24
CA GLY A 373 24.36 -18.31 23.85
C GLY A 373 24.72 -18.35 22.36
N ASP A 374 23.93 -19.03 21.50
CA ASP A 374 24.12 -19.04 20.04
C ASP A 374 23.13 -18.07 19.37
N PHE A 375 23.61 -16.86 19.07
CA PHE A 375 22.76 -15.78 18.58
C PHE A 375 22.69 -15.70 17.04
N GLN A 376 21.48 -15.65 16.51
CA GLN A 376 21.12 -15.45 15.10
C GLN A 376 20.45 -14.07 14.92
N TRP A 377 21.22 -13.05 14.53
CA TRP A 377 20.75 -11.65 14.50
C TRP A 377 20.04 -11.22 13.21
N VAL A 378 19.65 -12.17 12.35
CA VAL A 378 19.15 -11.89 10.98
C VAL A 378 17.96 -10.92 10.98
N ASP A 379 16.88 -11.28 11.66
CA ASP A 379 15.64 -10.49 11.68
C ASP A 379 15.83 -9.09 12.31
N PRO A 380 16.38 -8.96 13.54
CA PRO A 380 16.56 -7.65 14.15
C PRO A 380 17.60 -6.77 13.43
N ASP A 381 18.62 -7.34 12.77
CA ASP A 381 19.53 -6.57 11.92
C ASP A 381 18.79 -5.99 10.70
N ASN A 382 17.94 -6.79 10.06
CA ASN A 382 17.12 -6.34 8.92
C ASN A 382 16.15 -5.22 9.33
N ILE A 383 15.50 -5.35 10.49
CA ILE A 383 14.60 -4.31 11.04
C ILE A 383 15.37 -3.00 11.27
N VAL A 384 16.49 -3.06 11.98
CA VAL A 384 17.29 -1.86 12.31
C VAL A 384 17.83 -1.21 11.05
N LYS A 385 18.23 -1.99 10.04
CA LYS A 385 18.64 -1.46 8.75
C LYS A 385 17.49 -0.79 8.02
N ALA A 386 16.37 -1.49 7.81
CA ALA A 386 15.24 -0.98 7.04
C ALA A 386 14.67 0.33 7.60
N TYR A 387 14.50 0.41 8.92
CA TYR A 387 14.00 1.63 9.57
C TYR A 387 15.05 2.73 9.66
N GLY A 388 16.32 2.37 9.89
CA GLY A 388 17.43 3.32 9.90
C GLY A 388 17.67 4.00 8.55
N ASP A 389 17.54 3.25 7.45
CA ASP A 389 17.67 3.77 6.08
C ASP A 389 16.57 4.81 5.76
N GLN A 390 15.44 4.76 6.47
CA GLN A 390 14.33 5.72 6.39
C GLN A 390 14.36 6.77 7.50
N GLN A 391 15.42 6.79 8.33
CA GLN A 391 15.59 7.69 9.48
C GLN A 391 14.46 7.60 10.52
N LEU A 392 13.80 6.45 10.61
CA LEU A 392 12.69 6.21 11.54
C LEU A 392 13.23 5.82 12.92
N LYS A 393 12.57 6.30 13.98
CA LYS A 393 12.78 5.81 15.35
C LYS A 393 12.11 4.45 15.52
N ILE A 394 12.77 3.55 16.26
CA ILE A 394 12.31 2.16 16.40
C ILE A 394 11.69 1.94 17.77
N LEU A 395 10.44 1.47 17.79
CA LEU A 395 9.81 0.79 18.91
C LEU A 395 9.94 -0.72 18.67
N LEU A 396 10.85 -1.39 19.38
CA LEU A 396 11.09 -2.83 19.20
C LEU A 396 10.33 -3.64 20.27
N ARG A 397 9.34 -4.42 19.85
CA ARG A 397 8.62 -5.35 20.72
C ARG A 397 9.42 -6.63 20.92
N VAL A 398 9.71 -6.96 22.17
CA VAL A 398 10.42 -8.19 22.56
C VAL A 398 9.43 -9.24 23.03
N HIS A 399 9.44 -10.42 22.41
CA HIS A 399 8.51 -11.53 22.72
C HIS A 399 9.11 -12.90 22.35
N GLY A 400 8.38 -13.99 22.61
CA GLY A 400 8.68 -15.34 22.10
C GLY A 400 9.87 -16.02 22.77
N VAL A 401 9.62 -16.93 23.73
CA VAL A 401 10.69 -17.54 24.55
C VAL A 401 11.25 -18.81 23.87
N PRO A 402 12.59 -19.01 23.82
CA PRO A 402 13.20 -20.20 23.24
C PRO A 402 12.86 -21.46 24.02
N ALA A 403 12.87 -22.60 23.33
CA ALA A 403 12.52 -23.90 23.93
C ALA A 403 13.37 -24.27 25.16
N TRP A 404 14.63 -23.83 25.22
CA TRP A 404 15.52 -24.10 26.36
C TRP A 404 15.20 -23.26 27.60
N ALA A 405 14.46 -22.15 27.47
CA ALA A 405 14.12 -21.22 28.55
C ALA A 405 12.66 -21.32 29.03
N ARG A 406 11.88 -22.29 28.53
CA ARG A 406 10.48 -22.53 28.91
C ARG A 406 10.20 -24.03 29.11
N PRO A 407 9.08 -24.42 29.76
CA PRO A 407 8.75 -25.82 29.93
C PRO A 407 8.65 -26.54 28.58
N ALA A 408 9.01 -27.83 28.54
CA ALA A 408 8.83 -28.64 27.35
C ALA A 408 7.35 -28.65 26.93
N ASP A 409 7.10 -28.65 25.63
CA ASP A 409 5.77 -28.67 25.00
C ASP A 409 4.86 -27.47 25.32
N SER A 410 5.39 -26.39 25.92
CA SER A 410 4.63 -25.14 26.10
C SER A 410 4.49 -24.36 24.79
N ALA A 411 3.69 -23.30 24.79
CA ALA A 411 3.65 -22.36 23.66
C ALA A 411 4.86 -21.40 23.66
N LEU A 412 5.17 -20.81 22.51
CA LEU A 412 6.24 -19.79 22.38
C LEU A 412 5.94 -18.53 23.21
N SER A 413 4.67 -18.24 23.46
CA SER A 413 4.18 -17.17 24.33
C SER A 413 4.24 -17.52 25.82
N HIS A 414 4.75 -18.69 26.21
CA HIS A 414 4.96 -18.96 27.62
C HIS A 414 6.07 -18.05 28.16
N PRO A 415 5.89 -17.39 29.32
CA PRO A 415 6.94 -16.59 29.95
C PRO A 415 8.17 -17.45 30.29
N PRO A 416 9.36 -16.85 30.48
CA PRO A 416 10.55 -17.61 30.82
C PRO A 416 10.41 -18.33 32.16
N ASN A 417 11.03 -19.51 32.28
CA ASN A 417 11.15 -20.24 33.55
C ASN A 417 12.00 -19.50 34.57
N ASP A 418 13.00 -18.76 34.08
CA ASP A 418 13.90 -17.94 34.88
C ASP A 418 14.06 -16.57 34.22
N VAL A 419 13.68 -15.52 34.94
CA VAL A 419 13.82 -14.13 34.47
C VAL A 419 15.28 -13.73 34.26
N ALA A 420 16.24 -14.45 34.87
CA ALA A 420 17.67 -14.22 34.64
C ALA A 420 18.11 -14.56 33.21
N ASP A 421 17.52 -15.59 32.59
CA ASP A 421 17.80 -15.93 31.19
C ASP A 421 17.28 -14.83 30.26
N PHE A 422 16.08 -14.31 30.55
CA PHE A 422 15.53 -13.16 29.84
C PHE A 422 16.40 -11.91 30.03
N ALA A 423 16.94 -11.67 31.24
CA ALA A 423 17.87 -10.58 31.50
C ALA A 423 19.16 -10.69 30.67
N ALA A 424 19.69 -11.90 30.50
CA ALA A 424 20.88 -12.16 29.69
C ALA A 424 20.61 -11.85 28.20
N PHE A 425 19.48 -12.32 27.67
CA PHE A 425 19.04 -11.99 26.31
C PHE A 425 18.86 -10.48 26.11
N MET A 426 18.13 -9.82 27.01
CA MET A 426 17.92 -8.37 26.96
C MET A 426 19.25 -7.61 27.01
N THR A 427 20.23 -8.10 27.76
CA THR A 427 21.57 -7.48 27.80
C THR A 427 22.24 -7.57 26.44
N ALA A 428 22.27 -8.76 25.82
CA ALA A 428 22.87 -8.95 24.50
C ALA A 428 22.17 -8.11 23.41
N LEU A 429 20.83 -8.07 23.44
CA LEU A 429 20.01 -7.28 22.52
C LEU A 429 20.34 -5.78 22.63
N VAL A 430 20.30 -5.22 23.86
CA VAL A 430 20.52 -3.79 24.08
C VAL A 430 21.97 -3.40 23.81
N GLU A 431 22.95 -4.24 24.14
CA GLU A 431 24.36 -3.99 23.82
C GLU A 431 24.59 -3.92 22.31
N ARG A 432 23.96 -4.79 21.53
CA ARG A 432 24.09 -4.82 20.07
C ARG A 432 23.51 -3.58 19.40
N TYR A 433 22.36 -3.10 19.87
CA TYR A 433 21.58 -2.05 19.21
C TYR A 433 21.56 -0.71 19.95
N LYS A 434 22.44 -0.53 20.94
CA LYS A 434 22.60 0.70 21.72
C LYS A 434 22.62 1.95 20.82
N GLY A 435 21.75 2.92 21.13
CA GLY A 435 21.59 4.18 20.40
C GLY A 435 20.93 4.07 19.02
N ARG A 436 20.56 2.87 18.56
CA ARG A 436 19.83 2.64 17.29
C ARG A 436 18.35 2.29 17.51
N ILE A 437 18.03 1.68 18.65
CA ILE A 437 16.63 1.45 19.07
C ILE A 437 16.25 2.51 20.09
N ALA A 438 15.15 3.22 19.83
CA ALA A 438 14.70 4.33 20.66
C ALA A 438 13.79 3.87 21.82
N ALA A 439 13.05 2.78 21.64
CA ALA A 439 12.18 2.22 22.67
C ALA A 439 12.08 0.69 22.56
N TYR A 440 11.98 0.02 23.70
CA TYR A 440 11.68 -1.42 23.80
C TYR A 440 10.31 -1.62 24.43
N GLU A 441 9.41 -2.30 23.73
CA GLU A 441 8.13 -2.77 24.29
C GLU A 441 8.32 -4.17 24.85
N ILE A 442 8.05 -4.33 26.16
CA ILE A 442 8.31 -5.58 26.86
C ILE A 442 7.04 -6.43 26.86
N TRP A 443 7.04 -7.44 25.99
CA TRP A 443 5.94 -8.37 25.75
C TRP A 443 4.78 -7.80 24.89
N ASN A 444 3.78 -8.64 24.61
CA ASN A 444 2.54 -8.29 23.92
C ASN A 444 1.35 -8.75 24.78
N GLU A 445 0.36 -7.87 25.03
CA GLU A 445 -0.93 -8.24 25.66
C GLU A 445 -0.84 -9.28 26.79
N PRO A 446 -0.01 -9.03 27.83
CA PRO A 446 0.26 -10.02 28.88
C PRO A 446 -0.99 -10.39 29.70
N ASN A 447 -2.11 -9.68 29.50
CA ASN A 447 -3.41 -9.94 30.11
C ASN A 447 -4.29 -10.92 29.31
N LEU A 448 -3.81 -11.49 28.21
CA LEU A 448 -4.45 -12.57 27.45
C LEU A 448 -3.72 -13.90 27.67
N ASP A 449 -4.45 -14.99 27.85
CA ASP A 449 -3.86 -16.30 28.14
C ASP A 449 -2.99 -16.83 27.00
N TYR A 450 -3.42 -16.68 25.75
CA TYR A 450 -2.71 -17.15 24.56
C TYR A 450 -1.40 -16.38 24.34
N GLU A 451 -1.32 -15.13 24.81
CA GLU A 451 -0.09 -14.34 24.89
C GLU A 451 0.72 -14.61 26.16
N TRP A 452 0.22 -15.45 27.06
CA TRP A 452 0.88 -15.86 28.29
C TRP A 452 1.11 -17.38 28.35
N GLY A 453 1.13 -18.07 27.21
CA GLY A 453 1.42 -19.50 27.14
C GLY A 453 0.23 -20.42 27.41
N TYR A 454 -0.99 -19.93 27.16
CA TYR A 454 -2.26 -20.58 27.48
C TYR A 454 -2.40 -20.92 28.97
N GLN A 455 -1.89 -20.03 29.82
CA GLN A 455 -2.07 -20.10 31.28
C GLN A 455 -2.79 -18.85 31.77
N PRO A 456 -3.40 -18.89 32.97
CA PRO A 456 -4.00 -17.70 33.57
C PRO A 456 -2.99 -16.54 33.61
N PRO A 457 -3.32 -15.37 33.04
CA PRO A 457 -2.43 -14.22 33.07
C PRO A 457 -2.03 -13.83 34.50
N ASP A 458 -0.76 -13.49 34.70
CA ASP A 458 -0.20 -13.16 36.02
C ASP A 458 0.46 -11.76 36.02
N PRO A 459 -0.22 -10.73 36.56
CA PRO A 459 0.32 -9.37 36.58
C PRO A 459 1.57 -9.22 37.45
N ALA A 460 1.77 -10.07 38.47
CA ALA A 460 2.94 -9.99 39.33
C ALA A 460 4.18 -10.60 38.64
N ALA A 461 4.01 -11.74 37.97
CA ALA A 461 5.07 -12.35 37.16
C ALA A 461 5.45 -11.44 35.97
N TYR A 462 4.46 -10.86 35.30
CA TYR A 462 4.72 -9.87 34.25
C TYR A 462 5.48 -8.64 34.79
N ALA A 463 5.08 -8.10 35.94
CA ALA A 463 5.79 -6.99 36.55
C ALA A 463 7.25 -7.34 36.90
N GLU A 464 7.54 -8.57 37.34
CA GLU A 464 8.91 -9.04 37.57
C GLU A 464 9.76 -9.05 36.29
N MET A 465 9.20 -9.55 35.20
CA MET A 465 9.84 -9.54 33.89
C MET A 465 10.10 -8.11 33.38
N LEU A 466 9.11 -7.22 33.54
CA LEU A 466 9.22 -5.80 33.18
C LEU A 466 10.31 -5.09 33.99
N LYS A 467 10.33 -5.27 35.33
CA LYS A 467 11.38 -4.74 36.22
C LYS A 467 12.78 -5.19 35.81
N THR A 468 12.89 -6.46 35.40
CA THR A 468 14.14 -7.06 34.94
C THR A 468 14.62 -6.40 33.65
N ALA A 469 13.77 -6.32 32.63
CA ALA A 469 14.09 -5.65 31.37
C ALA A 469 14.45 -4.17 31.59
N TYR A 470 13.66 -3.43 32.37
CA TYR A 470 13.91 -2.02 32.68
C TYR A 470 15.30 -1.81 33.27
N THR A 471 15.67 -2.62 34.26
CA THR A 471 16.96 -2.52 34.94
C THR A 471 18.12 -2.77 33.98
N VAL A 472 18.00 -3.77 33.10
CA VAL A 472 19.00 -4.09 32.08
C VAL A 472 19.12 -2.96 31.05
N ILE A 473 18.00 -2.53 30.49
CA ILE A 473 17.96 -1.48 29.47
C ILE A 473 18.57 -0.19 30.02
N LYS A 474 18.09 0.31 31.17
CA LYS A 474 18.58 1.58 31.74
C LYS A 474 20.04 1.54 32.16
N LYS A 475 20.57 0.36 32.49
CA LYS A 475 22.00 0.18 32.78
C LYS A 475 22.86 0.26 31.51
N THR A 476 22.39 -0.34 30.42
CA THR A 476 23.17 -0.50 29.18
C THR A 476 22.99 0.69 28.23
N ASP A 477 21.76 1.16 28.07
CA ASP A 477 21.36 2.30 27.25
C ASP A 477 20.34 3.19 28.00
N PRO A 478 20.79 4.15 28.83
CA PRO A 478 19.93 4.98 29.68
C PRO A 478 18.89 5.82 28.91
N GLU A 479 19.18 6.14 27.64
CA GLU A 479 18.32 6.97 26.79
C GLU A 479 17.18 6.18 26.13
N ALA A 480 17.33 4.84 26.01
CA ALA A 480 16.30 4.00 25.45
C ALA A 480 15.07 3.95 26.36
N LEU A 481 13.88 4.13 25.78
CA LEU A 481 12.62 4.05 26.51
C LEU A 481 12.21 2.60 26.74
N VAL A 482 11.53 2.36 27.85
CA VAL A 482 10.94 1.06 28.21
C VAL A 482 9.45 1.22 28.27
N ILE A 483 8.74 0.58 27.34
CA ILE A 483 7.28 0.59 27.27
C ILE A 483 6.80 -0.75 27.83
N SER A 484 5.80 -0.74 28.71
CA SER A 484 5.14 -2.00 29.06
C SER A 484 4.49 -2.60 27.81
N GLY A 485 4.22 -3.90 27.83
CA GLY A 485 3.40 -4.57 26.83
C GLY A 485 2.04 -3.90 26.77
N GLY A 486 1.54 -3.70 25.55
CA GLY A 486 0.23 -3.13 25.33
C GLY A 486 -0.86 -3.96 26.00
N LEU A 487 -1.62 -3.38 26.94
CA LEU A 487 -2.75 -4.09 27.53
C LEU A 487 -3.89 -4.15 26.52
N ALA A 488 -4.36 -5.37 26.22
CA ALA A 488 -5.57 -5.58 25.46
C ALA A 488 -6.79 -5.11 26.26
N THR A 489 -7.76 -4.46 25.63
CA THR A 489 -9.04 -4.18 26.29
C THR A 489 -9.77 -5.51 26.57
N THR A 490 -10.01 -5.81 27.85
CA THR A 490 -10.64 -7.07 28.28
C THR A 490 -11.75 -6.87 29.31
N GLY A 491 -12.16 -5.62 29.56
CA GLY A 491 -13.23 -5.27 30.49
C GLY A 491 -13.01 -5.86 31.88
N GLU A 492 -13.97 -6.65 32.35
CA GLU A 492 -13.89 -7.33 33.65
C GLU A 492 -13.08 -8.64 33.62
N GLY A 493 -12.71 -9.13 32.43
CA GLY A 493 -12.06 -10.41 32.15
C GLY A 493 -13.01 -11.47 31.57
N SER A 494 -12.45 -12.61 31.18
CA SER A 494 -13.14 -13.83 30.72
C SER A 494 -12.39 -15.08 31.22
N GLU A 495 -12.73 -16.28 30.73
CA GLU A 495 -11.96 -17.50 31.02
C GLU A 495 -10.53 -17.44 30.45
N THR A 496 -10.36 -16.75 29.32
CA THR A 496 -9.11 -16.65 28.56
C THR A 496 -8.43 -15.30 28.68
N ALA A 497 -9.02 -14.35 29.41
CA ALA A 497 -8.52 -12.98 29.53
C ALA A 497 -8.64 -12.45 30.96
N TYR A 498 -7.60 -11.76 31.44
CA TYR A 498 -7.63 -11.03 32.70
C TYR A 498 -8.10 -9.60 32.42
N GLY A 499 -9.04 -9.08 33.21
CA GLY A 499 -9.55 -7.71 33.04
C GLY A 499 -8.44 -6.65 33.11
N ASP A 500 -8.31 -5.82 32.09
CA ASP A 500 -7.17 -4.95 31.83
C ASP A 500 -6.88 -3.95 32.97
N LEU A 501 -7.92 -3.32 33.53
CA LEU A 501 -7.76 -2.42 34.67
C LEU A 501 -7.32 -3.15 35.95
N LYS A 502 -7.81 -4.37 36.16
CA LYS A 502 -7.39 -5.21 37.29
C LYS A 502 -5.96 -5.71 37.11
N PHE A 503 -5.57 -6.03 35.87
CA PHE A 503 -4.21 -6.41 35.54
C PHE A 503 -3.24 -5.26 35.80
N LEU A 504 -3.59 -4.05 35.35
CA LEU A 504 -2.82 -2.83 35.62
C LEU A 504 -2.69 -2.55 37.13
N GLN A 505 -3.78 -2.67 37.89
CA GLN A 505 -3.72 -2.56 39.35
C GLN A 505 -2.80 -3.63 39.97
N GLY A 506 -2.90 -4.88 39.50
CA GLY A 506 -2.02 -5.97 39.94
C GLY A 506 -0.54 -5.71 39.65
N MET A 507 -0.21 -5.06 38.53
CA MET A 507 1.16 -4.63 38.23
C MET A 507 1.65 -3.61 39.26
N TYR A 508 0.82 -2.63 39.62
CA TYR A 508 1.16 -1.65 40.65
C TYR A 508 1.30 -2.28 42.04
N ASP A 509 0.41 -3.20 42.40
CA ASP A 509 0.48 -3.97 43.65
C ASP A 509 1.79 -4.80 43.72
N ALA A 510 2.28 -5.27 42.58
CA ALA A 510 3.57 -5.95 42.42
C ALA A 510 4.79 -5.01 42.31
N GLY A 511 4.58 -3.70 42.43
CA GLY A 511 5.63 -2.68 42.47
C GLY A 511 6.18 -2.26 41.10
N ALA A 512 5.36 -2.29 40.04
CA ALA A 512 5.78 -1.89 38.69
C ALA A 512 6.08 -0.38 38.53
N LYS A 513 5.58 0.48 39.42
CA LYS A 513 5.79 1.94 39.36
C LYS A 513 7.28 2.28 39.27
N GLY A 514 7.64 3.07 38.26
CA GLY A 514 9.03 3.49 38.01
C GLY A 514 9.89 2.47 37.25
N TYR A 515 9.29 1.39 36.74
CA TYR A 515 9.95 0.37 35.91
C TYR A 515 9.41 0.31 34.48
N PHE A 516 8.78 1.40 34.03
CA PHE A 516 8.46 1.67 32.64
C PHE A 516 8.43 3.19 32.45
N ASP A 517 8.82 3.65 31.27
CA ASP A 517 8.76 5.07 30.88
C ASP A 517 7.40 5.42 30.26
N ALA A 518 6.63 4.42 29.83
CA ALA A 518 5.23 4.56 29.44
C ALA A 518 4.46 3.24 29.61
N LEU A 519 3.17 3.37 29.90
CA LEU A 519 2.23 2.24 29.84
C LEU A 519 1.84 2.00 28.37
N GLY A 520 2.08 0.80 27.85
CA GLY A 520 1.53 0.34 26.58
C GLY A 520 0.03 0.05 26.68
N SER A 521 -0.73 0.36 25.62
CA SER A 521 -2.18 0.09 25.56
C SER A 521 -2.67 -0.20 24.15
N HIS A 522 -3.60 -1.15 24.01
CA HIS A 522 -4.27 -1.53 22.76
C HIS A 522 -5.80 -1.31 22.83
N PRO A 523 -6.27 -0.04 22.84
CA PRO A 523 -7.67 0.31 23.05
C PRO A 523 -8.51 0.15 21.77
N TYR A 524 -8.66 -1.08 21.27
CA TYR A 524 -9.42 -1.35 20.05
C TYR A 524 -10.90 -0.99 20.19
N ALA A 525 -11.37 -0.12 19.29
CA ALA A 525 -12.75 0.39 19.28
C ALA A 525 -13.70 -0.41 18.37
N TYR A 526 -13.16 -1.30 17.52
CA TYR A 526 -13.91 -2.05 16.51
C TYR A 526 -14.79 -1.13 15.66
N GLY A 527 -16.11 -1.34 15.62
CA GLY A 527 -17.04 -0.50 14.84
C GLY A 527 -17.36 0.86 15.44
N ARG A 528 -16.91 1.17 16.67
CA ARG A 528 -17.31 2.40 17.39
C ARG A 528 -16.46 3.59 17.00
N ALA A 529 -17.07 4.77 16.91
CA ALA A 529 -16.32 5.99 16.62
C ALA A 529 -15.33 6.36 17.76
N PRO A 530 -14.26 7.12 17.49
CA PRO A 530 -13.25 7.51 18.50
C PRO A 530 -13.78 8.24 19.74
N ASP A 531 -14.95 8.86 19.64
CA ASP A 531 -15.60 9.60 20.73
C ASP A 531 -16.65 8.77 21.50
N GLU A 532 -16.94 7.56 21.01
CA GLU A 532 -17.88 6.66 21.65
C GLU A 532 -17.19 5.89 22.77
N THR A 533 -17.97 5.56 23.80
CA THR A 533 -17.55 4.73 24.92
C THR A 533 -18.37 3.46 24.91
N ASP A 534 -17.78 2.40 25.45
CA ASP A 534 -18.41 1.10 25.57
C ASP A 534 -18.36 0.65 27.03
N PRO A 535 -19.44 0.08 27.61
CA PRO A 535 -19.43 -0.38 29.00
C PRO A 535 -18.37 -1.43 29.32
N TRP A 536 -17.96 -2.25 28.35
CA TRP A 536 -16.88 -3.23 28.50
C TRP A 536 -15.50 -2.63 28.19
N GLY A 537 -15.46 -1.42 27.64
CA GLY A 537 -14.24 -0.69 27.35
C GLY A 537 -13.74 -0.82 25.91
N LEU A 538 -14.48 -1.47 24.99
CA LEU A 538 -14.17 -1.56 23.55
C LEU A 538 -14.22 -0.19 22.85
N SER A 539 -13.33 0.71 23.24
CA SER A 539 -13.32 2.10 22.82
C SER A 539 -11.91 2.67 22.92
N LEU A 540 -11.62 3.64 22.05
CA LEU A 540 -10.36 4.39 22.12
C LEU A 540 -10.20 5.09 23.48
N ALA A 541 -11.31 5.49 24.11
CA ALA A 541 -11.33 6.19 25.39
C ALA A 541 -10.92 5.32 26.58
N ARG A 542 -10.70 4.00 26.41
CA ARG A 542 -10.26 3.10 27.47
C ARG A 542 -8.96 3.55 28.17
N VAL A 543 -8.11 4.27 27.45
CA VAL A 543 -6.88 4.87 28.01
C VAL A 543 -7.15 5.90 29.11
N VAL A 544 -8.35 6.51 29.14
CA VAL A 544 -8.75 7.41 30.24
C VAL A 544 -8.90 6.62 31.54
N ASP A 545 -9.61 5.50 31.50
CA ASP A 545 -9.80 4.63 32.68
C ASP A 545 -8.45 4.06 33.15
N GLN A 546 -7.58 3.66 32.21
CA GLN A 546 -6.23 3.21 32.54
C GLN A 546 -5.43 4.33 33.22
N HIS A 547 -5.50 5.58 32.73
CA HIS A 547 -4.84 6.72 33.35
C HIS A 547 -5.37 7.01 34.76
N GLU A 548 -6.66 6.82 35.01
CA GLU A 548 -7.24 6.94 36.36
C GLU A 548 -6.63 5.93 37.33
N ILE A 549 -6.43 4.67 36.92
CA ILE A 549 -5.72 3.67 37.74
C ILE A 549 -4.27 4.12 37.99
N MET A 550 -3.57 4.64 36.98
CA MET A 550 -2.20 5.17 37.16
C MET A 550 -2.19 6.32 38.18
N GLN A 551 -3.14 7.25 38.10
CA GLN A 551 -3.28 8.37 39.05
C GLN A 551 -3.55 7.89 40.48
N GLN A 552 -4.42 6.88 40.66
CA GLN A 552 -4.73 6.30 41.96
C GLN A 552 -3.49 5.65 42.62
N ASN A 553 -2.55 5.14 41.81
CA ASN A 553 -1.26 4.62 42.24
C ASN A 553 -0.14 5.69 42.29
N GLY A 554 -0.51 6.96 42.09
CA GLY A 554 0.37 8.12 42.14
C GLY A 554 1.37 8.20 40.97
N ASP A 555 1.03 7.60 39.83
CA ASP A 555 1.87 7.48 38.62
C ASP A 555 1.25 8.21 37.41
N GLY A 556 0.39 9.20 37.67
CA GLY A 556 -0.33 9.93 36.61
C GLY A 556 0.54 10.80 35.70
N ASP A 557 1.81 11.03 36.05
CA ASP A 557 2.77 11.75 35.21
C ASP A 557 3.41 10.85 34.15
N THR A 558 3.42 9.53 34.37
CA THR A 558 3.92 8.55 33.39
C THR A 558 2.94 8.48 32.22
N PRO A 559 3.41 8.64 30.97
CA PRO A 559 2.52 8.67 29.82
C PRO A 559 1.97 7.30 29.45
N ILE A 560 0.89 7.31 28.67
CA ILE A 560 0.39 6.15 27.94
C ILE A 560 0.89 6.23 26.49
N TRP A 561 1.39 5.11 25.99
CA TRP A 561 1.70 4.87 24.59
C TRP A 561 0.67 3.90 24.02
N ILE A 562 -0.15 4.37 23.08
CA ILE A 562 -1.04 3.51 22.33
C ILE A 562 -0.19 2.83 21.26
N THR A 563 0.28 1.62 21.52
CA THR A 563 1.23 0.91 20.65
C THR A 563 0.54 0.15 19.52
N GLU A 564 -0.78 -0.01 19.61
CA GLU A 564 -1.66 -0.51 18.54
C GLU A 564 -3.04 0.16 18.64
N ALA A 565 -3.50 0.77 17.54
CA ALA A 565 -4.86 1.23 17.38
C ALA A 565 -5.27 1.26 15.90
N GLY A 566 -6.51 0.88 15.63
CA GLY A 566 -7.08 0.90 14.30
C GLY A 566 -8.56 0.56 14.29
N TRP A 567 -9.14 0.62 13.10
CA TRP A 567 -10.53 0.25 12.83
C TRP A 567 -10.56 -0.83 11.76
N VAL A 568 -11.31 -1.89 12.03
CA VAL A 568 -11.36 -3.08 11.17
C VAL A 568 -12.44 -2.93 10.10
N LEU A 569 -12.13 -3.29 8.86
CA LEU A 569 -13.12 -3.28 7.77
C LEU A 569 -14.02 -4.52 7.78
N GLN A 570 -13.45 -5.68 8.08
CA GLN A 570 -14.14 -6.96 8.19
C GLN A 570 -13.55 -7.75 9.36
N ASN A 571 -14.40 -8.32 10.19
CA ASN A 571 -13.98 -9.11 11.34
C ASN A 571 -14.55 -10.52 11.25
N SER A 572 -13.74 -11.52 11.58
CA SER A 572 -14.14 -12.93 11.69
C SER A 572 -14.14 -13.43 13.15
N TRP A 573 -13.78 -12.59 14.12
CA TRP A 573 -13.82 -12.91 15.54
C TRP A 573 -15.24 -12.86 16.09
N ASP A 574 -15.62 -13.91 16.82
CA ASP A 574 -16.87 -13.98 17.59
C ASP A 574 -16.69 -13.20 18.91
N LEU A 575 -17.37 -12.05 19.03
CA LEU A 575 -17.34 -11.20 20.22
C LEU A 575 -18.61 -11.36 21.06
N ASP A 576 -19.37 -12.45 20.89
CA ASP A 576 -20.63 -12.73 21.57
C ASP A 576 -21.61 -11.52 21.49
N GLU A 577 -22.14 -11.07 22.64
CA GLU A 577 -23.09 -9.95 22.75
C GLU A 577 -22.47 -8.56 22.47
N HIS A 578 -21.15 -8.49 22.24
CA HIS A 578 -20.41 -7.27 21.93
C HIS A 578 -20.15 -7.08 20.43
N GLU A 579 -20.84 -7.84 19.57
CA GLU A 579 -20.78 -7.73 18.10
C GLU A 579 -20.74 -6.25 17.67
N THR A 580 -19.59 -5.83 17.16
CA THR A 580 -19.50 -4.62 16.38
C THR A 580 -18.99 -4.96 14.99
N ILE A 581 -19.79 -4.50 14.03
CA ILE A 581 -19.61 -4.61 12.60
C ILE A 581 -18.32 -3.87 12.22
N GLY A 582 -17.59 -4.38 11.23
CA GLY A 582 -16.51 -3.61 10.62
C GLY A 582 -17.00 -2.26 10.08
N VAL A 583 -16.07 -1.35 9.84
CA VAL A 583 -16.37 -0.02 9.30
C VAL A 583 -16.16 0.02 7.80
N THR A 584 -16.75 0.99 7.10
CA THR A 584 -16.38 1.26 5.70
C THR A 584 -14.97 1.86 5.60
N PRO A 585 -14.29 1.77 4.44
CA PRO A 585 -12.99 2.41 4.24
C PRO A 585 -12.98 3.92 4.58
N GLU A 586 -14.05 4.65 4.25
CA GLU A 586 -14.18 6.08 4.57
C GLU A 586 -14.39 6.31 6.07
N GLN A 587 -15.12 5.42 6.74
CA GLN A 587 -15.25 5.47 8.19
C GLN A 587 -13.91 5.17 8.87
N GLN A 588 -13.14 4.19 8.38
CA GLN A 588 -11.79 3.89 8.86
C GLN A 588 -10.89 5.13 8.79
N ALA A 589 -10.86 5.81 7.64
CA ALA A 589 -10.09 7.04 7.42
C ALA A 589 -10.50 8.17 8.39
N LYS A 590 -11.81 8.44 8.47
CA LYS A 590 -12.38 9.45 9.37
C LYS A 590 -12.14 9.15 10.84
N TYR A 591 -12.20 7.89 11.24
CA TYR A 591 -11.99 7.50 12.64
C TYR A 591 -10.53 7.57 13.03
N LEU A 592 -9.60 7.11 12.18
CA LEU A 592 -8.17 7.24 12.41
C LEU A 592 -7.72 8.69 12.54
N THR A 593 -8.09 9.57 11.59
CA THR A 593 -7.74 11.01 11.67
C THR A 593 -8.29 11.67 12.93
N ARG A 594 -9.54 11.38 13.29
CA ARG A 594 -10.14 11.86 14.55
C ARG A 594 -9.44 11.31 15.78
N ALA A 595 -8.99 10.06 15.78
CA ALA A 595 -8.26 9.47 16.89
C ALA A 595 -6.92 10.18 17.15
N TYR A 596 -6.16 10.45 16.10
CA TYR A 596 -4.93 11.25 16.19
C TYR A 596 -5.22 12.69 16.62
N ALA A 597 -6.25 13.33 16.07
CA ALA A 597 -6.65 14.68 16.46
C ALA A 597 -7.06 14.73 17.94
N LYS A 598 -7.85 13.77 18.41
CA LYS A 598 -8.35 13.65 19.78
C LYS A 598 -7.23 13.39 20.78
N THR A 599 -6.37 12.40 20.54
CA THR A 599 -5.24 12.07 21.42
C THR A 599 -4.25 13.24 21.53
N ARG A 600 -4.02 13.98 20.44
CA ARG A 600 -3.24 15.23 20.47
C ARG A 600 -4.02 16.39 21.11
N GLN A 601 -5.31 16.51 20.84
CA GLN A 601 -6.23 17.54 21.31
C GLN A 601 -6.39 17.57 22.83
N GLU A 602 -6.83 16.43 23.33
CA GLU A 602 -7.61 16.31 24.55
C GLU A 602 -6.91 15.50 25.64
N TRP A 603 -5.98 14.61 25.28
CA TRP A 603 -5.36 13.67 26.20
C TRP A 603 -3.86 13.93 26.35
N PRO A 604 -3.44 14.88 27.21
CA PRO A 604 -2.03 15.23 27.39
C PRO A 604 -1.17 14.11 28.00
N PHE A 605 -1.82 13.10 28.61
CA PHE A 605 -1.18 11.91 29.16
C PHE A 605 -0.89 10.85 28.09
N VAL A 606 -1.47 10.95 26.89
CA VAL A 606 -1.10 10.11 25.75
C VAL A 606 0.06 10.78 25.00
N ARG A 607 1.16 10.05 24.82
CA ARG A 607 2.38 10.54 24.15
C ARG A 607 2.80 9.73 22.93
N ALA A 608 2.09 8.65 22.62
CA ALA A 608 2.25 7.94 21.37
C ALA A 608 0.94 7.35 20.86
N LEU A 609 0.81 7.29 19.54
CA LEU A 609 -0.21 6.50 18.85
C LEU A 609 0.42 5.82 17.63
N PHE A 610 0.41 4.49 17.64
CA PHE A 610 0.88 3.64 16.55
C PHE A 610 -0.31 3.03 15.82
N LEU A 611 -0.36 3.26 14.51
CA LEU A 611 -1.33 2.65 13.62
C LEU A 611 -1.15 1.12 13.62
N PHE A 612 -2.23 0.39 13.86
CA PHE A 612 -2.35 -1.04 13.57
C PHE A 612 -3.35 -1.19 12.41
N ASN A 613 -2.90 -1.40 11.18
CA ASN A 613 -1.49 -1.49 10.73
C ASN A 613 -1.33 -0.87 9.33
N LEU A 614 -0.11 -0.81 8.80
CA LEU A 614 0.13 -0.27 7.45
C LEU A 614 -0.30 -1.27 6.36
N ASP A 615 0.24 -2.49 6.40
CA ASP A 615 0.41 -3.32 5.21
C ASP A 615 0.17 -4.84 5.42
N PHE A 616 -0.44 -5.27 6.53
CA PHE A 616 -0.64 -6.71 6.77
C PHE A 616 -1.56 -7.36 5.73
N SER A 617 -2.35 -6.59 4.99
CA SER A 617 -3.12 -7.04 3.83
C SER A 617 -2.26 -7.54 2.66
N THR A 618 -1.02 -7.07 2.56
CA THR A 618 -0.11 -7.28 1.42
C THR A 618 0.73 -8.56 1.53
N VAL A 619 0.78 -9.18 2.72
CA VAL A 619 1.61 -10.37 2.94
C VAL A 619 0.83 -11.66 2.63
N PRO A 620 1.39 -12.58 1.83
CA PRO A 620 0.66 -13.72 1.29
C PRO A 620 0.42 -14.85 2.29
N TRP A 621 1.16 -14.90 3.41
CA TRP A 621 1.01 -15.95 4.41
C TRP A 621 -0.14 -15.71 5.41
N TYR A 622 -0.75 -14.52 5.43
CA TYR A 622 -1.99 -14.31 6.18
C TYR A 622 -3.19 -14.74 5.31
N PRO A 623 -3.98 -15.75 5.74
CA PRO A 623 -5.18 -16.14 5.02
C PRO A 623 -6.15 -14.97 4.85
N ALA A 624 -6.97 -14.97 3.81
CA ALA A 624 -7.95 -13.90 3.57
C ALA A 624 -8.92 -13.67 4.76
N ALA A 625 -9.15 -14.71 5.57
CA ALA A 625 -10.01 -14.64 6.75
C ALA A 625 -9.37 -13.99 7.99
N GLU A 626 -8.06 -13.70 7.95
CA GLU A 626 -7.29 -13.12 9.06
C GLU A 626 -7.68 -11.65 9.32
N PRO A 627 -8.31 -11.30 10.46
CA PRO A 627 -8.78 -9.94 10.74
C PRO A 627 -7.69 -8.87 10.68
N MET A 628 -6.43 -9.21 10.97
CA MET A 628 -5.33 -8.24 10.90
C MET A 628 -5.14 -7.64 9.49
N ARG A 629 -5.49 -8.37 8.42
CA ARG A 629 -5.47 -7.86 7.03
C ARG A 629 -6.48 -6.73 6.82
N TRP A 630 -7.56 -6.74 7.60
CA TRP A 630 -8.66 -5.78 7.49
C TRP A 630 -8.48 -4.53 8.36
N TYR A 631 -7.42 -4.50 9.19
CA TYR A 631 -6.94 -3.28 9.85
C TYR A 631 -5.94 -2.48 9.01
N ALA A 632 -5.33 -3.12 8.00
CA ALA A 632 -4.36 -2.46 7.13
C ALA A 632 -4.97 -1.23 6.42
N ILE A 633 -4.14 -0.22 6.15
CA ILE A 633 -4.54 0.95 5.35
C ILE A 633 -3.99 0.89 3.92
N LEU A 634 -3.29 -0.18 3.56
CA LEU A 634 -3.01 -0.57 2.18
C LEU A 634 -3.93 -1.72 1.76
N ASN A 635 -4.23 -1.80 0.48
CA ASN A 635 -4.86 -2.96 -0.15
C ASN A 635 -3.83 -4.10 -0.38
N PRO A 636 -4.26 -5.35 -0.62
CA PRO A 636 -3.36 -6.46 -0.96
C PRO A 636 -2.44 -6.19 -2.17
N ASP A 637 -2.93 -5.45 -3.16
CA ASP A 637 -2.17 -4.96 -4.32
C ASP A 637 -1.22 -3.78 -3.98
N ARG A 638 -1.14 -3.39 -2.71
CA ARG A 638 -0.33 -2.30 -2.14
C ARG A 638 -0.81 -0.88 -2.48
N THR A 639 -1.95 -0.74 -3.15
CA THR A 639 -2.55 0.58 -3.37
C THR A 639 -3.07 1.17 -2.05
N PRO A 640 -3.04 2.51 -1.89
CA PRO A 640 -3.51 3.15 -0.67
C PRO A 640 -5.03 3.03 -0.51
N ARG A 641 -5.49 2.75 0.72
CA ARG A 641 -6.90 2.97 1.13
C ARG A 641 -7.09 4.43 1.53
N PRO A 642 -8.35 4.95 1.60
CA PRO A 642 -8.61 6.33 2.01
C PRO A 642 -7.93 6.73 3.33
N ALA A 643 -7.79 5.79 4.26
CA ALA A 643 -7.10 6.02 5.54
C ALA A 643 -5.61 6.38 5.39
N TYR A 644 -4.92 5.84 4.38
CA TYR A 644 -3.54 6.20 4.08
C TYR A 644 -3.46 7.66 3.65
N THR A 645 -4.26 8.03 2.66
CA THR A 645 -4.31 9.37 2.07
C THR A 645 -4.63 10.43 3.13
N ASP A 646 -5.71 10.23 3.88
CA ASP A 646 -6.17 11.17 4.92
C ASP A 646 -5.14 11.35 6.05
N LEU A 647 -4.54 10.25 6.53
CA LEU A 647 -3.52 10.32 7.58
C LEU A 647 -2.25 11.00 7.08
N ARG A 648 -1.78 10.65 5.88
CA ARG A 648 -0.59 11.24 5.27
C ARG A 648 -0.73 12.75 5.12
N GLN A 649 -1.87 13.20 4.58
CA GLN A 649 -2.19 14.63 4.46
C GLN A 649 -2.12 15.31 5.84
N MET A 650 -2.85 14.77 6.82
CA MET A 650 -2.88 15.28 8.18
C MET A 650 -1.48 15.35 8.84
N MET A 651 -0.60 14.40 8.54
CA MET A 651 0.73 14.32 9.14
C MET A 651 1.78 15.22 8.48
N ARG A 652 1.74 15.38 7.16
CA ARG A 652 2.75 16.19 6.44
C ARG A 652 2.58 17.70 6.61
N GLU A 653 1.43 18.13 7.12
CA GLU A 653 1.13 19.54 7.35
C GLU A 653 1.54 20.04 8.76
N ARG A 654 2.32 19.24 9.51
CA ARG A 654 2.78 19.52 10.89
C ARG A 654 3.81 20.63 11.04
#